data_AF-A0A0D9NK63-F1
#
_entry.id   AF-A0A0D9NK63-F1
#
_cell.length_a   1.000
_cell.length_b   1.000
_cell.length_c   1.000
_cell.angle_alpha   90.00
_cell.angle_beta   90.00
_cell.angle_gamma   90.00
#
_symmetry.space_group_name_H-M   'P 1'
#
loop_
_entity.id
_entity.type
_entity.pdbx_description
1 polymer ?
#
loop_
_entity_poly.entity_id
_entity_poly.type
_entity_poly.pdbx_seq_one_letter_code
_entity_poly.pdbx_strand_id
1 'polypeptide(L)'
;MAARAPDNNPKALSAKESGSANGSAGGNRTTSGGADAAISGAESDDDADENITESTAAAGESGATEKKKKKKNKKKKKTKKAPTAQTEPPSVLVSQLFPNDTYPRGEEVEYSNENRYRTTNEEKRHLDMLNSDFLSDYRQAAETHRQVRQWAQKNIKPGQTLTEIANGIEDSVRRLVGHDGLSEGDAIHAGMAFPLGLNIDEIAAHFSPNSGNKTVLQHNNVMKIDIGVHVNGRIVDSAFTMAFDPMYDNLLAAVKDATNTGVREAGIDVRLGELGGYIQEAMESYECEINGTTYPIKPIRNITGHSILHYSIHGSKSVPSVKTNDTTKMEEGDVFAIEPFGSTGKGKVYDQGEVSHYALRSDAPKVDLHLSSAKSLLYSIKKNFSTLPFCRRYLDRIGHEKYLLGLNHLVKSGIVEDYPPLVDQKGSYTAQFEHAIRQAPLLGVTAAAASLALYLQIRPTRSDVQHVPEEQTITRARTRVEAGKDQSSADAKAPEDELPYSMDAFPGGRQFNTIYGTIQVFEWGPENGEKVLMMHGLSTPCIALGDMAKEFVKKGCRVMIFDFFGRGYSDTPNDLKHDARLYTTQILLVLSSSPLSWTGSSAFHIVGFSLGGSVAVAFAAYHASMLRSVTLICPGGLIRTSHISPRSRFLYSSGIIPDWFRLRILHSSLEPRHGAPSADVPEQVKDAEVDFDDVPIAADRHGVRIGDVVRWQLKNNDGFVSSYLSSLRSSLVFRRHDGIWRVLAEELRRRRTTNAPPGLPSGRICLITAESDAIVVKDELVEDAEALLCRESVEMRVLKGGHEIAVSRGKDVASIAMESWDRKH
;
A
#
# COMPACT_ATOMS: atom_id res chain seq x y z
N MET A 1 14.98 15.23 -22.51
CA MET A 1 15.56 16.60 -22.50
C MET A 1 17.06 16.51 -22.17
N ALA A 2 17.95 16.56 -23.17
CA ALA A 2 19.38 16.24 -22.96
C ALA A 2 20.15 17.13 -21.97
N ALA A 3 21.10 16.56 -21.21
CA ALA A 3 22.03 17.31 -20.36
C ALA A 3 23.36 17.63 -21.09
N ARG A 4 23.99 18.77 -20.76
CA ARG A 4 25.34 19.08 -21.27
C ARG A 4 26.41 18.41 -20.41
N ALA A 5 27.51 18.03 -21.05
CA ALA A 5 28.67 17.56 -20.32
C ALA A 5 29.22 18.69 -19.41
N PRO A 6 29.61 18.40 -18.15
CA PRO A 6 30.22 19.40 -17.29
C PRO A 6 31.52 19.94 -17.91
N ASP A 7 31.67 21.26 -17.91
CA ASP A 7 32.90 21.90 -18.37
C ASP A 7 34.06 21.49 -17.43
N ASN A 8 35.01 20.70 -17.94
CA ASN A 8 36.28 20.41 -17.26
C ASN A 8 37.19 21.64 -17.25
N ASN A 9 36.77 22.71 -16.58
CA ASN A 9 37.59 23.89 -16.35
C ASN A 9 37.80 24.05 -14.83
N PRO A 10 39.00 23.82 -14.29
CA PRO A 10 39.25 23.94 -12.86
C PRO A 10 39.14 25.42 -12.48
N LYS A 11 38.00 25.85 -11.95
CA LYS A 11 37.86 27.18 -11.35
C LYS A 11 38.69 27.21 -10.07
N ALA A 12 39.83 27.90 -10.15
CA ALA A 12 40.62 28.32 -9.02
C ALA A 12 39.76 29.06 -7.99
N LEU A 13 39.79 28.58 -6.75
CA LEU A 13 39.39 29.34 -5.58
C LEU A 13 40.36 30.52 -5.43
N SER A 14 39.88 31.75 -5.61
CA SER A 14 40.59 32.93 -5.13
C SER A 14 39.68 33.79 -4.27
N ALA A 15 40.20 34.10 -3.10
CA ALA A 15 39.61 34.87 -2.02
C ALA A 15 39.20 36.29 -2.43
N LYS A 16 38.27 36.85 -1.64
CA LYS A 16 37.87 38.25 -1.63
C LYS A 16 39.08 39.17 -1.50
N GLU A 17 39.09 40.25 -2.29
CA GLU A 17 39.55 41.55 -1.82
C GLU A 17 38.73 42.69 -2.44
N SER A 18 38.53 43.72 -1.63
CA SER A 18 37.72 44.92 -1.80
C SER A 18 38.38 45.99 -2.67
N GLY A 19 37.59 46.84 -3.35
CA GLY A 19 38.09 48.15 -3.78
C GLY A 19 37.25 48.94 -4.79
N SER A 20 36.53 49.94 -4.27
CA SER A 20 36.43 51.34 -4.78
C SER A 20 36.00 51.66 -6.23
N ALA A 21 34.80 52.25 -6.30
CA ALA A 21 34.32 53.44 -7.01
C ALA A 21 35.09 54.14 -8.17
N ASN A 22 34.25 54.72 -9.04
CA ASN A 22 34.39 55.83 -10.02
C ASN A 22 34.37 55.38 -11.49
N GLY A 23 33.59 55.96 -12.40
CA GLY A 23 32.70 57.11 -12.34
C GLY A 23 32.31 57.52 -13.77
N SER A 24 31.23 58.32 -13.89
CA SER A 24 30.87 59.20 -15.03
C SER A 24 30.69 58.59 -16.43
N ALA A 25 30.01 59.18 -17.39
CA ALA A 25 28.92 60.16 -17.52
C ALA A 25 28.74 60.36 -19.05
N GLY A 26 27.55 60.79 -19.47
CA GLY A 26 27.28 61.33 -20.80
C GLY A 26 26.31 60.46 -21.59
N GLY A 27 25.18 60.95 -22.11
CA GLY A 27 24.67 62.31 -22.16
C GLY A 27 23.75 62.43 -23.38
N ASN A 28 22.52 62.93 -23.14
CA ASN A 28 21.56 63.58 -24.06
C ASN A 28 21.06 62.85 -25.34
N ARG A 29 19.74 62.67 -25.56
CA ARG A 29 18.69 63.69 -25.92
C ARG A 29 19.11 64.50 -27.15
N THR A 30 18.36 64.63 -28.24
CA THR A 30 16.94 64.97 -28.51
C THR A 30 16.81 64.94 -30.06
N THR A 31 15.67 64.87 -30.78
CA THR A 31 14.54 65.82 -30.97
C THR A 31 13.73 65.22 -32.15
N SER A 32 12.43 64.93 -32.02
CA SER A 32 11.25 65.77 -32.36
C SER A 32 10.95 65.96 -33.86
N GLY A 33 9.67 65.73 -34.23
CA GLY A 33 9.07 66.25 -35.46
C GLY A 33 7.73 65.59 -35.77
N GLY A 34 6.63 66.19 -35.33
CA GLY A 34 5.26 65.87 -35.78
C GLY A 34 4.75 66.90 -36.81
N ALA A 35 3.60 66.61 -37.43
CA ALA A 35 2.60 67.58 -37.88
C ALA A 35 1.32 66.89 -38.39
N ASP A 36 0.20 67.57 -38.14
CA ASP A 36 -1.22 67.20 -38.23
C ASP A 36 -1.90 67.37 -39.60
N ALA A 37 -3.12 66.81 -39.72
CA ALA A 37 -4.40 67.46 -40.14
C ALA A 37 -5.51 66.38 -40.28
N ALA A 38 -6.62 66.35 -39.49
CA ALA A 38 -7.86 67.17 -39.52
C ALA A 38 -8.75 66.92 -40.76
N ILE A 39 -10.10 66.80 -40.81
CA ILE A 39 -11.35 66.89 -39.98
C ILE A 39 -12.47 66.30 -40.92
N SER A 40 -13.55 65.57 -40.56
CA SER A 40 -14.86 65.88 -39.90
C SER A 40 -15.66 64.54 -39.80
N GLY A 41 -16.48 64.17 -38.79
CA GLY A 41 -17.65 64.78 -38.12
C GLY A 41 -18.96 64.15 -38.68
N ALA A 42 -19.98 63.65 -37.96
CA ALA A 42 -20.34 63.58 -36.55
C ALA A 42 -21.54 62.60 -36.31
N GLU A 43 -21.62 62.02 -35.09
CA GLU A 43 -22.77 61.74 -34.18
C GLU A 43 -23.91 60.75 -34.58
N SER A 44 -24.50 59.93 -33.69
CA SER A 44 -24.83 60.08 -32.25
C SER A 44 -25.01 58.74 -31.49
N ASP A 45 -24.61 58.73 -30.20
CA ASP A 45 -25.19 58.21 -28.92
C ASP A 45 -26.04 56.91 -28.88
N ASP A 46 -26.00 56.03 -27.87
CA ASP A 46 -25.93 56.23 -26.41
C ASP A 46 -25.34 54.98 -25.67
N ASP A 47 -24.61 55.20 -24.58
CA ASP A 47 -24.06 54.21 -23.62
C ASP A 47 -24.80 54.28 -22.26
N ALA A 48 -24.87 53.16 -21.52
CA ALA A 48 -24.30 53.05 -20.15
C ALA A 48 -24.84 51.85 -19.31
N ASP A 49 -23.88 51.25 -18.61
CA ASP A 49 -23.94 50.26 -17.52
C ASP A 49 -24.67 50.73 -16.24
N GLU A 50 -25.09 49.79 -15.38
CA GLU A 50 -24.54 49.57 -14.01
C GLU A 50 -25.36 48.61 -13.11
N ASN A 51 -24.71 47.51 -12.71
CA ASN A 51 -24.44 46.97 -11.36
C ASN A 51 -25.43 46.96 -10.14
N ILE A 52 -25.56 45.73 -9.58
CA ILE A 52 -25.37 45.25 -8.16
C ILE A 52 -26.29 45.77 -7.01
N THR A 53 -26.98 44.83 -6.30
CA THR A 53 -26.83 44.46 -4.85
C THR A 53 -28.09 43.83 -4.22
N GLU A 54 -27.92 42.63 -3.63
CA GLU A 54 -28.32 42.17 -2.26
C GLU A 54 -29.67 42.63 -1.64
N SER A 55 -30.47 41.88 -0.85
CA SER A 55 -30.28 40.73 0.04
C SER A 55 -31.61 40.30 0.71
N THR A 56 -31.64 39.08 1.27
CA THR A 56 -32.32 38.60 2.52
C THR A 56 -33.83 38.27 2.65
N ALA A 57 -34.05 37.00 3.13
CA ALA A 57 -34.97 36.47 4.17
C ALA A 57 -36.51 36.53 3.95
N ALA A 58 -37.40 35.66 4.46
CA ALA A 58 -37.40 34.70 5.58
C ALA A 58 -38.52 33.63 5.40
N ALA A 59 -38.59 32.68 6.34
CA ALA A 59 -39.44 31.48 6.41
C ALA A 59 -40.92 31.70 6.83
N GLY A 60 -41.77 30.68 6.61
CA GLY A 60 -43.08 30.52 7.28
C GLY A 60 -44.02 29.45 6.67
N GLU A 61 -44.49 28.52 7.49
CA GLU A 61 -45.29 27.31 7.19
C GLU A 61 -46.79 27.56 6.86
N SER A 62 -47.42 26.65 6.11
CA SER A 62 -48.69 25.93 6.45
C SER A 62 -49.29 25.21 5.21
N GLY A 63 -49.98 24.09 5.44
CA GLY A 63 -50.20 23.01 4.44
C GLY A 63 -51.57 22.88 3.76
N ALA A 64 -51.82 21.64 3.30
CA ALA A 64 -52.97 21.08 2.54
C ALA A 64 -52.97 21.40 1.02
N THR A 65 -53.23 20.53 0.04
CA THR A 65 -53.80 19.16 -0.01
C THR A 65 -53.49 18.51 -1.39
N GLU A 66 -53.68 17.19 -1.46
CA GLU A 66 -53.43 16.22 -2.54
C GLU A 66 -53.72 16.59 -4.02
N LYS A 67 -52.90 16.04 -4.94
CA LYS A 67 -53.38 15.09 -5.99
C LYS A 67 -52.24 14.38 -6.76
N LYS A 68 -52.32 13.06 -6.76
CA LYS A 68 -51.48 12.05 -7.46
C LYS A 68 -51.36 12.27 -8.98
N LYS A 69 -50.15 12.17 -9.54
CA LYS A 69 -49.91 11.70 -10.93
C LYS A 69 -48.60 10.90 -11.08
N LYS A 70 -48.80 9.59 -11.35
CA LYS A 70 -47.89 8.53 -11.86
C LYS A 70 -46.39 8.86 -12.04
N LYS A 71 -45.53 8.27 -11.19
CA LYS A 71 -44.08 8.10 -11.42
C LYS A 71 -43.84 7.14 -12.58
N LYS A 72 -43.26 7.64 -13.68
CA LYS A 72 -42.61 6.82 -14.73
C LYS A 72 -41.37 6.14 -14.13
N ASN A 73 -41.25 4.82 -14.34
CA ASN A 73 -40.07 4.02 -14.00
C ASN A 73 -38.80 4.63 -14.63
N LYS A 74 -37.91 5.18 -13.80
CA LYS A 74 -36.53 5.48 -14.19
C LYS A 74 -35.82 4.15 -14.44
N LYS A 75 -35.49 3.85 -15.70
CA LYS A 75 -34.60 2.76 -16.09
C LYS A 75 -33.33 2.84 -15.24
N LYS A 76 -33.00 1.74 -14.54
CA LYS A 76 -31.68 1.55 -13.89
C LYS A 76 -30.58 1.86 -14.91
N LYS A 77 -29.76 2.86 -14.60
CA LYS A 77 -28.55 3.19 -15.36
C LYS A 77 -27.65 1.96 -15.28
N LYS A 78 -27.45 1.25 -16.40
CA LYS A 78 -26.44 0.20 -16.51
C LYS A 78 -25.10 0.81 -16.10
N THR A 79 -24.47 0.30 -15.05
CA THR A 79 -23.06 0.55 -14.76
C THR A 79 -22.26 0.17 -16.01
N LYS A 80 -21.63 1.15 -16.66
CA LYS A 80 -20.74 0.89 -17.81
C LYS A 80 -19.59 0.03 -17.30
N LYS A 81 -19.32 -1.11 -17.95
CA LYS A 81 -18.10 -1.89 -17.72
C LYS A 81 -16.88 -0.98 -17.96
N ALA A 82 -15.86 -1.09 -17.13
CA ALA A 82 -14.60 -0.40 -17.34
C ALA A 82 -14.02 -0.79 -18.72
N PRO A 83 -13.45 0.16 -19.48
CA PRO A 83 -12.83 -0.12 -20.77
C PRO A 83 -11.64 -1.08 -20.59
N THR A 84 -11.57 -2.12 -21.42
CA THR A 84 -10.52 -3.14 -21.35
C THR A 84 -9.42 -2.94 -22.39
N ALA A 85 -9.54 -1.92 -23.25
CA ALA A 85 -8.59 -1.64 -24.33
C ALA A 85 -8.54 -0.14 -24.64
N GLN A 86 -7.41 0.30 -25.19
CA GLN A 86 -7.22 1.65 -25.67
C GLN A 86 -7.97 1.89 -27.01
N THR A 87 -8.35 3.13 -27.29
CA THR A 87 -8.93 3.55 -28.58
C THR A 87 -7.85 3.91 -29.60
N GLU A 88 -8.26 4.10 -30.86
CA GLU A 88 -7.39 4.65 -31.91
C GLU A 88 -8.08 5.91 -32.50
N PRO A 89 -7.57 7.13 -32.25
CA PRO A 89 -6.37 7.47 -31.47
C PRO A 89 -6.56 7.21 -29.95
N PRO A 90 -5.46 7.08 -29.17
CA PRO A 90 -5.52 6.83 -27.73
C PRO A 90 -6.31 7.91 -26.98
N SER A 91 -7.32 7.50 -26.22
CA SER A 91 -8.20 8.43 -25.49
C SER A 91 -8.72 7.95 -24.14
N VAL A 92 -8.54 6.68 -23.81
CA VAL A 92 -8.88 6.13 -22.50
C VAL A 92 -7.73 6.42 -21.53
N LEU A 93 -8.04 6.94 -20.34
CA LEU A 93 -7.03 7.18 -19.31
C LEU A 93 -6.28 5.88 -19.00
N VAL A 94 -4.96 5.97 -18.83
CA VAL A 94 -4.14 4.81 -18.46
C VAL A 94 -4.59 4.25 -17.11
N SER A 95 -4.98 5.11 -16.17
CA SER A 95 -5.55 4.72 -14.87
C SER A 95 -6.89 3.97 -14.97
N GLN A 96 -7.66 4.16 -16.06
CA GLN A 96 -8.89 3.40 -16.30
C GLN A 96 -8.62 2.03 -16.92
N LEU A 97 -7.56 1.91 -17.73
CA LEU A 97 -7.12 0.64 -18.31
C LEU A 97 -6.48 -0.28 -17.26
N PHE A 98 -5.83 0.30 -16.25
CA PHE A 98 -5.13 -0.41 -15.18
C PHE A 98 -5.67 0.01 -13.80
N PRO A 99 -6.87 -0.47 -13.40
CA PRO A 99 -7.47 -0.09 -12.11
C PRO A 99 -6.64 -0.60 -10.91
N ASN A 100 -6.68 0.15 -9.81
CA ASN A 100 -5.88 -0.10 -8.59
C ASN A 100 -4.37 -0.01 -8.83
N ASP A 101 -3.95 0.90 -9.73
CA ASP A 101 -2.55 1.22 -9.98
C ASP A 101 -1.68 0.03 -10.43
N THR A 102 -2.30 -0.94 -11.11
CA THR A 102 -1.64 -2.15 -11.61
C THR A 102 -0.96 -1.92 -12.96
N TYR A 103 -0.19 -0.84 -13.09
CA TYR A 103 0.49 -0.49 -14.33
C TYR A 103 1.56 -1.53 -14.70
N PRO A 104 1.77 -1.82 -16.00
CA PRO A 104 2.76 -2.81 -16.43
C PRO A 104 4.18 -2.44 -15.98
N ARG A 105 4.92 -3.45 -15.52
CA ARG A 105 6.35 -3.30 -15.21
C ARG A 105 7.15 -3.08 -16.49
N GLY A 106 8.29 -2.39 -16.36
CA GLY A 106 9.31 -2.36 -17.40
C GLY A 106 10.08 -3.68 -17.49
N GLU A 107 11.10 -3.69 -18.33
CA GLU A 107 12.07 -4.79 -18.36
C GLU A 107 12.89 -4.79 -17.05
N GLU A 108 12.94 -5.94 -16.39
CA GLU A 108 13.69 -6.15 -15.16
C GLU A 108 14.91 -7.02 -15.48
N VAL A 109 16.12 -6.47 -15.31
CA VAL A 109 17.39 -7.14 -15.63
C VAL A 109 18.17 -7.40 -14.35
N GLU A 110 18.72 -8.61 -14.20
CA GLU A 110 19.58 -8.93 -13.05
C GLU A 110 20.93 -8.23 -13.15
N TYR A 111 21.40 -7.65 -12.04
CA TYR A 111 22.79 -7.18 -11.97
C TYR A 111 23.77 -8.34 -12.11
N SER A 112 24.85 -8.11 -12.86
CA SER A 112 25.93 -9.08 -13.05
C SER A 112 26.94 -9.10 -11.89
N ASN A 113 27.78 -10.14 -11.85
CA ASN A 113 28.97 -10.25 -10.99
C ASN A 113 28.71 -10.11 -9.48
N GLU A 114 29.59 -9.40 -8.77
CA GLU A 114 29.56 -9.19 -7.31
C GLU A 114 28.29 -8.49 -6.83
N ASN A 115 27.51 -7.86 -7.72
CA ASN A 115 26.26 -7.18 -7.37
C ASN A 115 25.05 -8.13 -7.24
N ARG A 116 25.20 -9.42 -7.59
CA ARG A 116 24.12 -10.42 -7.50
C ARG A 116 23.58 -10.60 -6.08
N TYR A 117 24.33 -10.32 -5.02
CA TYR A 117 23.81 -10.44 -3.65
C TYR A 117 22.57 -9.58 -3.41
N ARG A 118 22.41 -8.46 -4.14
CA ARG A 118 21.25 -7.56 -4.03
C ARG A 118 19.96 -8.21 -4.53
N THR A 119 20.05 -9.21 -5.42
CA THR A 119 18.87 -9.99 -5.83
C THR A 119 18.45 -10.99 -4.78
N THR A 120 19.36 -11.54 -3.94
CA THR A 120 19.05 -12.57 -2.94
C THR A 120 18.84 -12.05 -1.52
N ASN A 121 19.21 -10.81 -1.25
CA ASN A 121 19.18 -10.20 0.08
C ASN A 121 17.76 -9.73 0.46
N GLU A 122 17.21 -10.25 1.57
CA GLU A 122 15.85 -9.97 2.03
C GLU A 122 15.63 -8.50 2.44
N GLU A 123 16.62 -7.85 3.06
CA GLU A 123 16.55 -6.44 3.46
C GLU A 123 16.45 -5.51 2.24
N LYS A 124 17.26 -5.80 1.21
CA LYS A 124 17.26 -5.04 -0.05
C LYS A 124 15.94 -5.19 -0.81
N ARG A 125 15.37 -6.40 -0.85
CA ARG A 125 14.02 -6.63 -1.40
C ARG A 125 12.94 -5.90 -0.60
N HIS A 126 13.07 -5.83 0.73
CA HIS A 126 12.13 -5.12 1.59
C HIS A 126 12.15 -3.60 1.36
N LEU A 127 13.35 -3.00 1.24
CA LEU A 127 13.51 -1.58 0.93
C LEU A 127 12.90 -1.19 -0.43
N ASP A 128 12.96 -2.07 -1.42
CA ASP A 128 12.32 -1.82 -2.72
C ASP A 128 10.78 -1.83 -2.62
N MET A 129 10.23 -2.77 -1.85
CA MET A 129 8.78 -2.91 -1.66
C MET A 129 8.14 -1.74 -0.89
N LEU A 130 8.91 -1.06 -0.02
CA LEU A 130 8.47 0.14 0.71
C LEU A 130 8.21 1.34 -0.22
N ASN A 131 8.73 1.32 -1.46
CA ASN A 131 8.59 2.39 -2.46
C ASN A 131 7.52 2.08 -3.53
N SER A 132 6.42 1.40 -3.16
CA SER A 132 5.37 0.99 -4.12
C SER A 132 4.73 2.16 -4.87
N ASP A 133 4.44 3.26 -4.17
CA ASP A 133 3.77 4.43 -4.75
C ASP A 133 4.71 5.16 -5.72
N PHE A 134 6.00 5.25 -5.35
CA PHE A 134 7.06 5.77 -6.21
C PHE A 134 7.11 5.01 -7.54
N LEU A 135 7.06 3.68 -7.51
CA LEU A 135 7.10 2.86 -8.72
C LEU A 135 5.82 2.93 -9.55
N SER A 136 4.67 3.11 -8.91
CA SER A 136 3.39 3.23 -9.60
C SER A 136 3.38 4.43 -10.54
N ASP A 137 3.77 5.61 -10.04
CA ASP A 137 3.81 6.85 -10.81
C ASP A 137 4.75 6.72 -12.04
N TYR A 138 5.96 6.17 -11.86
CA TYR A 138 6.88 5.89 -12.96
C TYR A 138 6.27 4.91 -13.99
N ARG A 139 5.58 3.87 -13.54
CA ARG A 139 4.98 2.88 -14.45
C ARG A 139 3.78 3.45 -15.20
N GLN A 140 2.97 4.32 -14.59
CA GLN A 140 1.90 5.03 -15.27
C GLN A 140 2.46 5.98 -16.33
N ALA A 141 3.49 6.76 -15.98
CA ALA A 141 4.18 7.65 -16.91
C ALA A 141 4.82 6.85 -18.07
N ALA A 142 5.47 5.73 -17.77
CA ALA A 142 6.09 4.87 -18.78
C ALA A 142 5.06 4.19 -19.68
N GLU A 143 3.92 3.75 -19.15
CA GLU A 143 2.84 3.17 -19.95
C GLU A 143 2.18 4.21 -20.86
N THR A 144 1.99 5.42 -20.34
CA THR A 144 1.54 6.56 -21.15
C THR A 144 2.52 6.82 -22.30
N HIS A 145 3.81 6.91 -22.00
CA HIS A 145 4.86 7.08 -23.00
C HIS A 145 4.83 5.97 -24.06
N ARG A 146 4.72 4.70 -23.63
CA ARG A 146 4.62 3.54 -24.55
C ARG A 146 3.44 3.62 -25.50
N GLN A 147 2.25 4.01 -25.02
CA GLN A 147 1.08 4.13 -25.88
C GLN A 147 1.19 5.33 -26.83
N VAL A 148 1.69 6.48 -26.34
CA VAL A 148 1.87 7.68 -27.16
C VAL A 148 2.95 7.46 -28.23
N ARG A 149 4.10 6.87 -27.89
CA ARG A 149 5.17 6.60 -28.87
C ARG A 149 4.71 5.62 -29.96
N GLN A 150 3.95 4.58 -29.60
CA GLN A 150 3.39 3.62 -30.57
C GLN A 150 2.44 4.32 -31.54
N TRP A 151 1.57 5.20 -31.02
CA TRP A 151 0.71 6.03 -31.84
C TRP A 151 1.53 6.97 -32.74
N ALA A 152 2.55 7.65 -32.20
CA ALA A 152 3.41 8.56 -32.94
C ALA A 152 4.13 7.84 -34.10
N GLN A 153 4.77 6.70 -33.84
CA GLN A 153 5.45 5.89 -34.87
C GLN A 153 4.52 5.47 -36.01
N LYS A 154 3.26 5.15 -35.68
CA LYS A 154 2.24 4.78 -36.67
C LYS A 154 1.75 5.98 -37.48
N ASN A 155 1.57 7.14 -36.86
CA ASN A 155 0.84 8.27 -37.45
C ASN A 155 1.73 9.38 -38.03
N ILE A 156 2.99 9.50 -37.60
CA ILE A 156 3.91 10.50 -38.16
C ILE A 156 4.25 10.11 -39.61
N LYS A 157 4.10 11.07 -40.53
CA LYS A 157 4.37 10.91 -41.97
C LYS A 157 4.97 12.19 -42.56
N PRO A 158 5.82 12.10 -43.60
CA PRO A 158 6.25 13.26 -44.36
C PRO A 158 5.05 14.07 -44.88
N GLY A 159 5.18 15.39 -44.90
CA GLY A 159 4.12 16.33 -45.28
C GLY A 159 3.38 16.95 -44.10
N GLN A 160 3.49 16.40 -42.88
CA GLN A 160 2.96 17.03 -41.68
C GLN A 160 3.85 18.17 -41.20
N THR A 161 3.24 19.23 -40.69
CA THR A 161 3.98 20.28 -39.98
C THR A 161 4.47 19.76 -38.63
N LEU A 162 5.60 20.27 -38.14
CA LEU A 162 6.09 19.90 -36.81
C LEU A 162 5.12 20.33 -35.70
N THR A 163 4.35 21.39 -35.92
CA THR A 163 3.29 21.83 -35.00
C THR A 163 2.16 20.81 -34.89
N GLU A 164 1.71 20.23 -36.00
CA GLU A 164 0.70 19.17 -35.99
C GLU A 164 1.19 17.92 -35.25
N ILE A 165 2.44 17.51 -35.51
CA ILE A 165 3.06 16.38 -34.82
C ILE A 165 3.16 16.68 -33.32
N ALA A 166 3.59 17.89 -32.95
CA ALA A 166 3.75 18.29 -31.56
C ALA A 166 2.43 18.25 -30.79
N ASN A 167 1.39 18.88 -31.33
CA ASN A 167 0.07 18.89 -30.70
C ASN A 167 -0.49 17.48 -30.59
N GLY A 168 -0.34 16.65 -31.63
CA GLY A 168 -0.82 15.27 -31.62
C GLY A 168 -0.23 14.41 -30.49
N ILE A 169 1.08 14.53 -30.26
CA ILE A 169 1.79 13.81 -29.19
C ILE A 169 1.43 14.38 -27.82
N GLU A 170 1.55 15.69 -27.63
CA GLU A 170 1.35 16.32 -26.33
C GLU A 170 -0.10 16.21 -25.84
N ASP A 171 -1.07 16.37 -26.74
CA ASP A 171 -2.49 16.19 -26.38
C ASP A 171 -2.80 14.74 -26.07
N SER A 172 -2.10 13.79 -26.69
CA SER A 172 -2.22 12.38 -26.34
C SER A 172 -1.66 12.11 -24.95
N VAL A 173 -0.49 12.65 -24.58
CA VAL A 173 0.06 12.54 -23.22
C VAL A 173 -0.94 13.09 -22.20
N ARG A 174 -1.35 14.36 -22.35
CA ARG A 174 -2.30 15.05 -21.46
C ARG A 174 -3.61 14.26 -21.29
N ARG A 175 -4.17 13.79 -22.40
CA ARG A 175 -5.40 12.98 -22.40
C ARG A 175 -5.22 11.65 -21.69
N LEU A 176 -4.10 10.95 -21.90
CA LEU A 176 -3.87 9.62 -21.32
C LEU A 176 -3.57 9.65 -19.82
N VAL A 177 -2.92 10.70 -19.32
CA VAL A 177 -2.75 10.90 -17.87
C VAL A 177 -3.98 11.50 -17.20
N GLY A 178 -4.88 12.13 -17.96
CA GLY A 178 -6.11 12.74 -17.45
C GLY A 178 -5.95 14.15 -16.91
N HIS A 179 -4.86 14.83 -17.28
CA HIS A 179 -4.52 16.19 -16.87
C HIS A 179 -4.29 17.04 -18.12
N ASP A 180 -5.22 17.94 -18.39
CA ASP A 180 -5.17 18.79 -19.58
C ASP A 180 -4.21 19.97 -19.43
N GLY A 181 -3.75 20.28 -18.22
CA GLY A 181 -2.82 21.37 -17.94
C GLY A 181 -3.36 22.76 -18.28
N LEU A 182 -4.69 22.95 -18.36
CA LEU A 182 -5.33 24.26 -18.56
C LEU A 182 -5.66 24.95 -17.24
N SER A 183 -6.06 24.16 -16.23
CA SER A 183 -6.33 24.70 -14.89
C SER A 183 -5.04 25.01 -14.15
N GLU A 184 -5.01 26.10 -13.38
CA GLU A 184 -3.81 26.50 -12.62
C GLU A 184 -3.30 25.33 -11.76
N GLY A 185 -2.04 24.93 -11.98
CA GLY A 185 -1.38 23.86 -11.22
C GLY A 185 -1.71 22.43 -11.66
N ASP A 186 -2.64 22.22 -12.60
CA ASP A 186 -3.01 20.88 -13.07
C ASP A 186 -1.80 20.14 -13.68
N ALA A 187 -0.99 20.85 -14.48
CA ALA A 187 0.19 20.30 -15.12
C ALA A 187 1.29 19.85 -14.13
N ILE A 188 1.24 20.24 -12.85
CA ILE A 188 2.19 19.76 -11.82
C ILE A 188 1.80 18.36 -11.33
N HIS A 189 0.53 17.98 -11.43
CA HIS A 189 0.05 16.67 -11.01
C HIS A 189 0.45 15.59 -12.00
N ALA A 190 0.16 15.76 -13.29
CA ALA A 190 0.68 14.90 -14.34
C ALA A 190 0.64 15.61 -15.69
N GLY A 191 1.43 15.12 -16.65
CA GLY A 191 1.45 15.67 -18.00
C GLY A 191 2.82 15.54 -18.67
N MET A 192 3.12 16.54 -19.50
CA MET A 192 4.43 16.66 -20.15
C MET A 192 5.48 17.02 -19.09
N ALA A 193 6.51 16.20 -18.94
CA ALA A 193 7.59 16.45 -17.99
C ALA A 193 8.54 17.56 -18.44
N PHE A 194 8.65 17.72 -19.76
CA PHE A 194 9.39 18.77 -20.45
C PHE A 194 8.80 18.92 -21.86
N PRO A 195 9.13 20.00 -22.60
CA PRO A 195 8.60 20.20 -23.93
C PRO A 195 9.03 19.11 -24.90
N LEU A 196 8.11 18.69 -25.78
CA LEU A 196 8.42 17.68 -26.79
C LEU A 196 9.56 18.12 -27.71
N GLY A 197 10.62 17.32 -27.77
CA GLY A 197 11.70 17.48 -28.73
C GLY A 197 11.31 16.89 -30.10
N LEU A 198 11.39 17.70 -31.16
CA LEU A 198 11.18 17.30 -32.55
C LEU A 198 12.38 17.72 -33.41
N ASN A 199 13.54 17.14 -33.09
CA ASN A 199 14.82 17.61 -33.59
C ASN A 199 15.12 16.98 -34.95
N ILE A 200 15.36 17.80 -35.98
CA ILE A 200 15.58 17.34 -37.37
C ILE A 200 17.06 17.42 -37.75
N ASP A 201 17.55 16.38 -38.41
CA ASP A 201 18.86 16.31 -39.06
C ASP A 201 20.03 16.66 -38.12
N GLU A 202 20.72 17.78 -38.32
CA GLU A 202 21.87 18.21 -37.51
C GLU A 202 21.49 18.66 -36.09
N ILE A 203 20.21 18.98 -35.85
CA ILE A 203 19.74 19.38 -34.51
C ILE A 203 19.62 18.11 -33.67
N ALA A 204 20.46 17.93 -32.67
CA ALA A 204 20.43 16.75 -31.81
C ALA A 204 19.29 16.81 -30.78
N ALA A 205 19.14 17.94 -30.08
CA ALA A 205 18.22 18.09 -28.95
C ALA A 205 17.67 19.54 -28.79
N HIS A 206 16.69 19.70 -27.90
CA HIS A 206 16.11 20.98 -27.42
C HIS A 206 15.39 21.85 -28.46
N PHE A 207 14.96 21.28 -29.58
CA PHE A 207 14.09 21.95 -30.54
C PHE A 207 12.64 21.49 -30.41
N SER A 208 11.73 22.46 -30.28
CA SER A 208 10.29 22.29 -30.44
C SER A 208 9.76 23.47 -31.27
N PRO A 209 8.74 23.30 -32.13
CA PRO A 209 8.20 24.42 -32.90
C PRO A 209 7.62 25.49 -31.98
N ASN A 210 8.01 26.75 -32.15
CA ASN A 210 7.30 27.90 -31.58
C ASN A 210 6.08 28.24 -32.43
N SER A 211 5.17 29.06 -31.89
CA SER A 211 4.02 29.58 -32.62
C SER A 211 4.45 30.25 -33.93
N GLY A 212 3.82 29.85 -35.04
CA GLY A 212 4.16 30.32 -36.39
C GLY A 212 5.25 29.52 -37.11
N ASN A 213 5.82 28.47 -36.50
CA ASN A 213 6.73 27.57 -37.21
C ASN A 213 6.03 26.89 -38.40
N LYS A 214 6.69 26.94 -39.58
CA LYS A 214 6.18 26.38 -40.85
C LYS A 214 6.99 25.16 -41.31
N THR A 215 7.83 24.60 -40.46
CA THR A 215 8.65 23.45 -40.84
C THR A 215 7.75 22.25 -41.08
N VAL A 216 7.94 21.62 -42.25
CA VAL A 216 7.23 20.41 -42.67
C VAL A 216 8.22 19.27 -42.69
N LEU A 217 7.85 18.14 -42.08
CA LEU A 217 8.64 16.92 -42.09
C LEU A 217 8.79 16.39 -43.51
N GLN A 218 10.03 16.20 -43.96
CA GLN A 218 10.35 15.67 -45.29
C GLN A 218 10.69 14.18 -45.23
N HIS A 219 10.66 13.51 -46.39
CA HIS A 219 10.98 12.08 -46.50
C HIS A 219 12.45 11.79 -46.13
N ASN A 220 13.35 12.70 -46.49
CA ASN A 220 14.80 12.56 -46.28
C ASN A 220 15.28 13.10 -44.91
N ASN A 221 14.38 13.50 -44.01
CA ASN A 221 14.76 13.95 -42.68
C ASN A 221 15.03 12.78 -41.73
N VAL A 222 15.96 12.99 -40.80
CA VAL A 222 16.16 12.17 -39.60
C VAL A 222 15.62 12.93 -38.40
N MET A 223 14.50 12.47 -37.83
CA MET A 223 13.81 13.15 -36.74
C MET A 223 13.99 12.40 -35.42
N LYS A 224 14.47 13.10 -34.38
CA LYS A 224 14.45 12.61 -32.99
C LYS A 224 13.19 13.11 -32.31
N ILE A 225 12.42 12.19 -31.75
CA ILE A 225 11.23 12.46 -30.96
C ILE A 225 11.57 12.15 -29.51
N ASP A 226 11.67 13.19 -28.69
CA ASP A 226 12.02 13.11 -27.26
C ASP A 226 10.81 13.52 -26.42
N ILE A 227 10.22 12.53 -25.72
CA ILE A 227 8.94 12.68 -25.00
C ILE A 227 9.18 12.49 -23.51
N GLY A 228 8.88 13.53 -22.74
CA GLY A 228 8.84 13.47 -21.29
C GLY A 228 7.43 13.32 -20.75
N VAL A 229 7.18 12.30 -19.93
CA VAL A 229 5.91 12.13 -19.20
C VAL A 229 6.18 12.09 -17.70
N HIS A 230 5.37 12.78 -16.90
CA HIS A 230 5.41 12.62 -15.45
C HIS A 230 4.04 12.38 -14.84
N VAL A 231 4.05 11.69 -13.70
CA VAL A 231 2.95 11.59 -12.74
C VAL A 231 3.52 11.91 -11.37
N ASN A 232 2.93 12.84 -10.64
CA ASN A 232 3.39 13.34 -9.34
C ASN A 232 4.89 13.69 -9.31
N GLY A 233 5.40 14.28 -10.40
CA GLY A 233 6.81 14.66 -10.56
C GLY A 233 7.79 13.50 -10.81
N ARG A 234 7.32 12.25 -10.98
CA ARG A 234 8.15 11.12 -11.40
C ARG A 234 8.27 11.10 -12.91
N ILE A 235 9.44 11.48 -13.41
CA ILE A 235 9.67 11.76 -14.83
C ILE A 235 10.20 10.53 -15.55
N VAL A 236 9.51 10.14 -16.62
CA VAL A 236 10.03 9.20 -17.62
C VAL A 236 10.55 10.02 -18.79
N ASP A 237 11.87 10.03 -18.94
CA ASP A 237 12.56 10.52 -20.13
C ASP A 237 12.85 9.36 -21.07
N SER A 238 12.38 9.45 -22.33
CA SER A 238 12.62 8.43 -23.34
C SER A 238 12.36 9.00 -24.73
N ALA A 239 13.25 8.63 -25.65
CA ALA A 239 13.29 9.17 -27.00
C ALA A 239 13.54 8.06 -28.02
N PHE A 240 13.18 8.34 -29.27
CA PHE A 240 13.47 7.48 -30.41
C PHE A 240 13.67 8.32 -31.67
N THR A 241 14.38 7.74 -32.63
CA THR A 241 14.58 8.36 -33.95
C THR A 241 13.69 7.71 -34.99
N MET A 242 13.12 8.52 -35.88
CA MET A 242 12.45 8.10 -37.10
C MET A 242 13.16 8.66 -38.32
N ALA A 243 13.38 7.80 -39.30
CA ALA A 243 13.74 8.16 -40.66
C ALA A 243 12.86 7.35 -41.63
N PHE A 244 12.54 7.91 -42.78
CA PHE A 244 11.73 7.22 -43.81
C PHE A 244 12.57 6.68 -44.95
N ASP A 245 13.77 7.22 -45.12
CA ASP A 245 14.76 6.74 -46.08
C ASP A 245 15.65 5.66 -45.43
N PRO A 246 15.68 4.43 -45.98
CA PRO A 246 16.50 3.33 -45.45
C PRO A 246 18.00 3.63 -45.41
N MET A 247 18.49 4.65 -46.13
CA MET A 247 19.90 5.05 -46.08
C MET A 247 20.38 5.39 -44.66
N TYR A 248 19.47 5.76 -43.76
CA TYR A 248 19.77 6.09 -42.37
C TYR A 248 19.66 4.89 -41.41
N ASP A 249 19.28 3.70 -41.88
CA ASP A 249 19.02 2.55 -41.02
C ASP A 249 20.25 2.17 -40.17
N ASN A 250 21.45 2.22 -40.75
CA ASN A 250 22.70 1.97 -40.01
C ASN A 250 22.99 3.05 -38.95
N LEU A 251 22.64 4.32 -39.21
CA LEU A 251 22.75 5.39 -38.22
C LEU A 251 21.83 5.11 -37.03
N LEU A 252 20.58 4.74 -37.29
CA LEU A 252 19.62 4.39 -36.24
C LEU A 252 20.04 3.13 -35.48
N ALA A 253 20.54 2.11 -36.18
CA ALA A 253 20.99 0.86 -35.60
C ALA A 253 22.17 1.08 -34.64
N ALA A 254 23.17 1.86 -35.05
CA ALA A 254 24.34 2.18 -34.22
C ALA A 254 23.94 2.88 -32.92
N VAL A 255 23.09 3.91 -33.00
CA VAL A 255 22.67 4.65 -31.80
C VAL A 255 21.81 3.78 -30.90
N LYS A 256 20.92 2.96 -31.46
CA LYS A 256 20.10 2.05 -30.68
C LYS A 256 20.95 0.99 -29.97
N ASP A 257 21.97 0.45 -30.64
CA ASP A 257 22.88 -0.52 -30.04
C ASP A 257 23.74 0.11 -28.94
N ALA A 258 24.24 1.32 -29.16
CA ALA A 258 24.95 2.10 -28.15
C ALA A 258 24.07 2.40 -26.92
N THR A 259 22.80 2.78 -27.11
CA THR A 259 21.83 2.96 -26.01
C THR A 259 21.60 1.66 -25.25
N ASN A 260 21.36 0.56 -25.96
CA ASN A 260 21.13 -0.74 -25.33
C ASN A 260 22.37 -1.25 -24.60
N THR A 261 23.56 -0.99 -25.12
CA THR A 261 24.83 -1.25 -24.44
C THR A 261 24.93 -0.42 -23.16
N GLY A 262 24.60 0.87 -23.22
CA GLY A 262 24.53 1.73 -22.04
C GLY A 262 23.54 1.21 -20.99
N VAL A 263 22.34 0.76 -21.39
CA VAL A 263 21.34 0.19 -20.48
C VAL A 263 21.83 -1.14 -19.87
N ARG A 264 22.43 -2.00 -20.69
CA ARG A 264 22.91 -3.34 -20.30
C ARG A 264 24.11 -3.28 -19.35
N GLU A 265 25.01 -2.32 -19.57
CA GLU A 265 26.22 -2.14 -18.76
C GLU A 265 26.01 -1.22 -17.56
N ALA A 266 24.89 -0.49 -17.50
CA ALA A 266 24.54 0.32 -16.34
C ALA A 266 24.19 -0.57 -15.14
N GLY A 267 24.64 -0.16 -13.95
CA GLY A 267 24.33 -0.88 -12.72
C GLY A 267 24.87 -0.20 -11.49
N ILE A 268 24.38 -0.59 -10.31
CA ILE A 268 24.91 -0.09 -9.03
C ILE A 268 26.42 -0.36 -8.99
N ASP A 269 27.19 0.61 -8.51
CA ASP A 269 28.66 0.62 -8.44
C ASP A 269 29.40 0.78 -9.78
N VAL A 270 28.71 0.81 -10.92
CA VAL A 270 29.33 1.10 -12.23
C VAL A 270 29.78 2.55 -12.28
N ARG A 271 31.00 2.78 -12.77
CA ARG A 271 31.57 4.12 -12.94
C ARG A 271 31.08 4.75 -14.23
N LEU A 272 30.62 5.99 -14.16
CA LEU A 272 30.01 6.71 -15.28
C LEU A 272 30.99 6.90 -16.46
N GLY A 273 32.27 7.19 -16.18
CA GLY A 273 33.29 7.32 -17.24
C GLY A 273 33.63 6.02 -17.95
N GLU A 274 33.52 4.87 -17.27
CA GLU A 274 33.71 3.54 -17.87
C GLU A 274 32.49 3.16 -18.73
N LEU A 275 31.28 3.43 -18.23
CA LEU A 275 30.03 3.23 -18.96
C LEU A 275 30.03 3.99 -20.30
N GLY A 276 30.50 5.23 -20.30
CA GLY A 276 30.65 6.01 -21.53
C GLY A 276 31.67 5.40 -22.51
N GLY A 277 32.65 4.65 -22.02
CA GLY A 277 33.57 3.89 -22.88
C GLY A 277 32.89 2.74 -23.61
N TYR A 278 32.02 1.98 -22.94
CA TYR A 278 31.25 0.90 -23.58
C TYR A 278 30.27 1.42 -24.62
N ILE A 279 29.60 2.54 -24.31
CA ILE A 279 28.70 3.23 -25.25
C ILE A 279 29.46 3.70 -26.49
N GLN A 280 30.64 4.30 -26.30
CA GLN A 280 31.49 4.75 -27.39
C GLN A 280 31.96 3.61 -28.28
N GLU A 281 32.45 2.52 -27.68
CA GLU A 281 32.91 1.34 -28.41
C GLU A 281 31.82 0.76 -29.30
N ALA A 282 30.60 0.60 -28.75
CA ALA A 282 29.45 0.13 -29.51
C ALA A 282 29.02 1.10 -30.62
N MET A 283 29.08 2.41 -30.39
CA MET A 283 28.70 3.40 -31.40
C MET A 283 29.71 3.47 -32.55
N GLU A 284 31.01 3.55 -32.22
CA GLU A 284 32.10 3.75 -33.17
C GLU A 284 32.43 2.48 -33.97
N SER A 285 31.83 1.32 -33.64
CA SER A 285 31.92 0.10 -34.45
C SER A 285 31.05 0.13 -35.71
N TYR A 286 30.25 1.18 -35.91
CA TYR A 286 29.36 1.32 -37.06
C TYR A 286 29.79 2.45 -38.00
N GLU A 287 29.44 2.27 -39.27
CA GLU A 287 29.49 3.28 -40.31
C GLU A 287 28.18 3.27 -41.11
N CYS A 288 27.83 4.41 -41.71
CA CYS A 288 26.67 4.53 -42.59
C CYS A 288 27.06 5.19 -43.91
N GLU A 289 26.50 4.71 -45.02
CA GLU A 289 26.64 5.33 -46.34
C GLU A 289 25.45 6.25 -46.61
N ILE A 290 25.71 7.55 -46.78
CA ILE A 290 24.68 8.55 -47.05
C ILE A 290 25.04 9.28 -48.35
N ASN A 291 24.18 9.16 -49.36
CA ASN A 291 24.38 9.77 -50.68
C ASN A 291 25.74 9.41 -51.31
N GLY A 292 26.15 8.14 -51.20
CA GLY A 292 27.42 7.65 -51.76
C GLY A 292 28.66 8.03 -50.95
N THR A 293 28.50 8.61 -49.75
CA THR A 293 29.61 8.96 -48.85
C THR A 293 29.50 8.16 -47.56
N THR A 294 30.55 7.43 -47.21
CA THR A 294 30.62 6.67 -45.94
C THR A 294 31.04 7.58 -44.79
N TYR A 295 30.28 7.53 -43.71
CA TYR A 295 30.54 8.27 -42.47
C TYR A 295 30.73 7.29 -41.30
N PRO A 296 31.83 7.41 -40.52
CA PRO A 296 31.89 6.76 -39.22
C PRO A 296 30.89 7.47 -38.27
N ILE A 297 30.20 6.69 -37.45
CA ILE A 297 29.21 7.23 -36.52
C ILE A 297 29.91 7.62 -35.23
N LYS A 298 29.81 8.89 -34.86
CA LYS A 298 30.51 9.45 -33.69
C LYS A 298 29.52 9.77 -32.57
N PRO A 299 29.80 9.38 -31.32
CA PRO A 299 29.06 9.91 -30.18
C PRO A 299 29.17 11.44 -30.11
N ILE A 300 28.07 12.11 -29.77
CA ILE A 300 28.10 13.54 -29.48
C ILE A 300 28.66 13.75 -28.06
N ARG A 301 29.94 14.10 -27.98
CA ARG A 301 30.72 14.04 -26.73
C ARG A 301 30.39 15.11 -25.67
N ASN A 302 29.69 16.18 -26.03
CA ASN A 302 29.37 17.28 -25.12
C ASN A 302 27.90 17.34 -24.69
N ILE A 303 27.16 16.26 -24.93
CA ILE A 303 25.87 15.97 -24.30
C ILE A 303 25.92 14.58 -23.67
N THR A 304 25.15 14.40 -22.61
CA THR A 304 25.24 13.25 -21.73
C THR A 304 23.84 12.85 -21.29
N GLY A 305 23.65 11.56 -21.00
CA GLY A 305 22.55 11.15 -20.13
C GLY A 305 22.72 11.74 -18.73
N HIS A 306 21.74 11.54 -17.87
CA HIS A 306 21.71 12.21 -16.57
C HIS A 306 20.89 11.45 -15.54
N SER A 307 21.17 11.67 -14.26
CA SER A 307 20.22 11.28 -13.22
C SER A 307 18.95 12.13 -13.31
N ILE A 308 17.82 11.55 -12.92
CA ILE A 308 16.49 12.16 -12.90
C ILE A 308 16.04 12.24 -11.45
N LEU A 309 15.62 13.43 -11.01
CA LEU A 309 15.14 13.69 -9.66
C LEU A 309 13.63 13.97 -9.66
N HIS A 310 13.05 14.05 -8.46
CA HIS A 310 11.65 14.42 -8.31
C HIS A 310 11.41 15.85 -8.80
N TYR A 311 10.53 16.04 -9.77
CA TYR A 311 10.23 17.33 -10.42
C TYR A 311 11.43 18.03 -11.09
N SER A 312 12.53 17.32 -11.31
CA SER A 312 13.76 17.88 -11.86
C SER A 312 14.37 16.90 -12.85
N ILE A 313 14.41 17.30 -14.11
CA ILE A 313 14.86 16.43 -15.20
C ILE A 313 16.35 16.13 -15.08
N HIS A 314 17.16 17.11 -14.67
CA HIS A 314 18.60 16.97 -14.50
C HIS A 314 18.99 16.92 -13.03
N GLY A 315 19.50 15.78 -12.59
CA GLY A 315 20.14 15.60 -11.31
C GLY A 315 21.64 15.94 -11.34
N SER A 316 22.37 15.47 -10.32
CA SER A 316 23.79 15.80 -10.13
C SER A 316 24.78 14.92 -10.90
N LYS A 317 24.33 13.83 -11.54
CA LYS A 317 25.20 12.83 -12.19
C LYS A 317 24.98 12.87 -13.70
N SER A 318 26.06 12.89 -14.47
CA SER A 318 26.04 12.86 -15.94
C SER A 318 26.55 11.52 -16.46
N VAL A 319 25.85 10.91 -17.40
CA VAL A 319 26.23 9.66 -18.06
C VAL A 319 26.88 10.00 -19.41
N PRO A 320 28.22 10.00 -19.52
CA PRO A 320 28.89 10.36 -20.76
C PRO A 320 28.64 9.32 -21.86
N SER A 321 28.65 9.76 -23.12
CA SER A 321 28.59 8.86 -24.30
C SER A 321 29.98 8.51 -24.85
N VAL A 322 31.04 8.99 -24.18
CA VAL A 322 32.44 8.74 -24.50
C VAL A 322 33.19 8.36 -23.23
N LYS A 323 34.32 7.65 -23.37
CA LYS A 323 35.18 7.34 -22.23
C LYS A 323 35.67 8.62 -21.57
N THR A 324 35.51 8.72 -20.25
CA THR A 324 36.06 9.84 -19.45
C THR A 324 36.79 9.31 -18.22
N ASN A 325 37.47 10.21 -17.49
CA ASN A 325 38.10 9.89 -16.20
C ASN A 325 37.12 10.05 -15.02
N ASP A 326 35.81 10.16 -15.28
CA ASP A 326 34.81 10.28 -14.22
C ASP A 326 34.66 8.95 -13.48
N THR A 327 35.08 8.95 -12.22
CA THR A 327 34.98 7.79 -11.32
C THR A 327 33.71 7.77 -10.49
N THR A 328 32.79 8.72 -10.70
CA THR A 328 31.48 8.76 -10.04
C THR A 328 30.72 7.47 -10.33
N LYS A 329 30.06 6.92 -9.31
CA LYS A 329 29.32 5.66 -9.42
C LYS A 329 27.82 5.89 -9.51
N MET A 330 27.16 5.00 -10.25
CA MET A 330 25.71 4.80 -10.12
C MET A 330 25.40 4.18 -8.75
N GLU A 331 24.39 4.72 -8.09
CA GLU A 331 24.01 4.32 -6.73
C GLU A 331 22.62 3.68 -6.71
N GLU A 332 22.35 2.90 -5.67
CA GLU A 332 21.05 2.30 -5.43
C GLU A 332 19.98 3.39 -5.25
N GLY A 333 18.85 3.24 -5.93
CA GLY A 333 17.75 4.20 -5.91
C GLY A 333 17.83 5.28 -6.98
N ASP A 334 18.99 5.45 -7.64
CA ASP A 334 19.12 6.38 -8.75
C ASP A 334 18.15 6.02 -9.89
N VAL A 335 17.63 7.05 -10.56
CA VAL A 335 16.95 6.94 -11.84
C VAL A 335 17.79 7.69 -12.86
N PHE A 336 18.08 7.07 -14.00
CA PHE A 336 18.92 7.65 -15.06
C PHE A 336 18.19 7.66 -16.39
N ALA A 337 18.33 8.76 -17.12
CA ALA A 337 18.20 8.81 -18.57
C ALA A 337 19.51 8.30 -19.19
N ILE A 338 19.44 7.21 -19.96
CA ILE A 338 20.56 6.72 -20.79
C ILE A 338 20.27 7.11 -22.24
N GLU A 339 20.93 8.15 -22.72
CA GLU A 339 20.65 8.80 -24.01
C GLU A 339 21.92 9.14 -24.80
N PRO A 340 22.60 8.16 -25.40
CA PRO A 340 23.64 8.47 -26.35
C PRO A 340 23.06 9.04 -27.66
N PHE A 341 23.82 9.95 -28.25
CA PHE A 341 23.52 10.55 -29.55
C PHE A 341 24.64 10.20 -30.53
N GLY A 342 24.28 9.69 -31.70
CA GLY A 342 25.22 9.46 -32.81
C GLY A 342 25.13 10.57 -33.83
N SER A 343 26.26 10.90 -34.46
CA SER A 343 26.37 11.96 -35.47
C SER A 343 27.30 11.53 -36.60
N THR A 344 26.94 11.90 -37.83
CA THR A 344 27.82 11.83 -39.00
C THR A 344 28.74 13.04 -39.13
N GLY A 345 28.53 14.07 -38.29
CA GLY A 345 29.26 15.33 -38.30
C GLY A 345 30.53 15.31 -37.44
N LYS A 346 30.65 16.34 -36.59
CA LYS A 346 31.81 16.53 -35.69
C LYS A 346 31.66 15.77 -34.37
N GLY A 347 30.49 15.21 -34.08
CA GLY A 347 30.20 14.59 -32.79
C GLY A 347 30.26 15.62 -31.66
N LYS A 348 29.83 16.86 -31.94
CA LYS A 348 29.83 17.98 -30.98
C LYS A 348 28.74 18.97 -31.38
N VAL A 349 27.92 19.36 -30.41
CA VAL A 349 26.80 20.30 -30.61
C VAL A 349 27.09 21.69 -30.06
N TYR A 350 26.38 22.67 -30.61
CA TYR A 350 26.44 24.07 -30.24
C TYR A 350 25.04 24.68 -30.19
N ASP A 351 24.91 25.74 -29.40
CA ASP A 351 23.64 26.46 -29.24
C ASP A 351 23.34 27.23 -30.51
N GLN A 352 22.27 26.85 -31.20
CA GLN A 352 21.90 27.50 -32.45
C GLN A 352 20.40 27.44 -32.69
N GLY A 353 19.84 28.55 -33.20
CA GLY A 353 18.44 28.63 -33.58
C GLY A 353 17.58 29.36 -32.54
N GLU A 354 16.27 29.31 -32.75
CA GLU A 354 15.31 29.97 -31.86
C GLU A 354 15.05 29.13 -30.61
N VAL A 355 15.22 29.73 -29.44
CA VAL A 355 14.91 29.07 -28.16
C VAL A 355 13.42 28.76 -28.07
N SER A 356 13.12 27.52 -27.71
CA SER A 356 11.77 27.06 -27.40
C SER A 356 11.63 26.59 -25.95
N HIS A 357 12.68 25.99 -25.37
CA HIS A 357 12.67 25.36 -24.06
C HIS A 357 13.19 26.30 -22.97
N TYR A 358 12.53 26.27 -21.81
CA TYR A 358 12.87 27.06 -20.63
C TYR A 358 12.60 26.25 -19.36
N ALA A 359 13.33 26.52 -18.27
CA ALA A 359 13.02 25.94 -16.96
C ALA A 359 13.24 26.96 -15.85
N LEU A 360 12.47 26.85 -14.77
CA LEU A 360 12.74 27.62 -13.56
C LEU A 360 13.96 27.03 -12.85
N ARG A 361 14.94 27.87 -12.52
CA ARG A 361 16.11 27.44 -11.76
C ARG A 361 15.75 27.17 -10.31
N SER A 362 16.12 26.00 -9.81
CA SER A 362 15.95 25.63 -8.40
C SER A 362 16.86 26.46 -7.48
N ASP A 363 18.00 26.89 -7.99
CA ASP A 363 19.00 27.74 -7.32
C ASP A 363 18.86 29.22 -7.70
N ALA A 364 17.69 29.65 -8.17
CA ALA A 364 17.46 31.01 -8.65
C ALA A 364 17.86 32.08 -7.61
N PRO A 365 18.55 33.15 -8.03
CA PRO A 365 18.93 34.26 -7.14
C PRO A 365 17.68 35.04 -6.68
N LYS A 366 17.75 35.61 -5.48
CA LYS A 366 16.75 36.57 -5.00
C LYS A 366 16.97 37.91 -5.71
N VAL A 367 16.21 38.16 -6.78
CA VAL A 367 16.24 39.40 -7.55
C VAL A 367 14.91 40.12 -7.38
N ASP A 368 14.95 41.41 -7.07
CA ASP A 368 13.75 42.25 -7.11
C ASP A 368 13.40 42.55 -8.57
N LEU A 369 12.31 41.97 -9.04
CA LEU A 369 11.82 42.21 -10.39
C LEU A 369 11.09 43.54 -10.38
N HIS A 370 11.44 44.49 -11.25
CA HIS A 370 10.66 45.74 -11.39
C HIS A 370 9.61 45.65 -12.50
N LEU A 371 9.84 44.80 -13.51
CA LEU A 371 8.95 44.65 -14.65
C LEU A 371 7.68 43.85 -14.27
N SER A 372 6.51 44.49 -14.34
CA SER A 372 5.22 43.88 -13.98
C SER A 372 4.90 42.63 -14.80
N SER A 373 5.18 42.64 -16.11
CA SER A 373 4.98 41.48 -16.98
C SER A 373 5.87 40.30 -16.59
N ALA A 374 7.10 40.54 -16.12
CA ALA A 374 7.98 39.49 -15.61
C ALA A 374 7.48 38.93 -14.27
N LYS A 375 6.93 39.76 -13.37
CA LYS A 375 6.32 39.29 -12.11
C LYS A 375 5.13 38.39 -12.37
N SER A 376 4.21 38.83 -13.23
CA SER A 376 3.00 38.07 -13.60
C SER A 376 3.37 36.74 -14.27
N LEU A 377 4.32 36.77 -15.20
CA LEU A 377 4.80 35.57 -15.87
C LEU A 377 5.49 34.60 -14.90
N LEU A 378 6.35 35.10 -14.00
CA LEU A 378 7.01 34.26 -12.99
C LEU A 378 6.00 33.60 -12.03
N TYR A 379 4.96 34.34 -11.60
CA TYR A 379 3.88 33.77 -10.81
C TYR A 379 3.23 32.61 -11.56
N SER A 380 2.87 32.80 -12.84
CA SER A 380 2.26 31.77 -13.65
C SER A 380 3.18 30.56 -13.90
N ILE A 381 4.48 30.78 -14.15
CA ILE A 381 5.47 29.70 -14.30
C ILE A 381 5.55 28.86 -13.02
N LYS A 382 5.68 29.51 -11.85
CA LYS A 382 5.73 28.82 -10.56
C LYS A 382 4.46 28.02 -10.28
N LYS A 383 3.31 28.56 -10.67
CA LYS A 383 2.01 27.94 -10.43
C LYS A 383 1.70 26.78 -11.37
N ASN A 384 2.13 26.83 -12.62
CA ASN A 384 1.77 25.82 -13.63
C ASN A 384 2.85 24.78 -13.89
N PHE A 385 4.12 25.15 -13.77
CA PHE A 385 5.24 24.28 -14.15
C PHE A 385 6.17 23.99 -12.97
N SER A 386 6.22 24.86 -11.96
CA SER A 386 7.22 24.77 -10.89
C SER A 386 8.63 24.69 -11.50
N THR A 387 9.39 23.63 -11.22
CA THR A 387 10.71 23.34 -11.79
C THR A 387 10.69 22.47 -13.05
N LEU A 388 9.52 22.01 -13.50
CA LEU A 388 9.41 21.27 -14.76
C LEU A 388 9.69 22.22 -15.94
N PRO A 389 10.49 21.80 -16.94
CA PRO A 389 10.69 22.59 -18.14
C PRO A 389 9.38 22.84 -18.91
N PHE A 390 9.29 24.02 -19.53
CA PHE A 390 8.16 24.45 -20.34
C PHE A 390 8.64 25.08 -21.65
N CYS A 391 7.71 25.31 -22.58
CA CYS A 391 8.00 26.01 -23.82
C CYS A 391 7.01 27.15 -24.09
N ARG A 392 7.32 27.99 -25.08
CA ARG A 392 6.47 29.10 -25.50
C ARG A 392 5.04 28.66 -25.83
N ARG A 393 4.87 27.54 -26.54
CA ARG A 393 3.54 26.98 -26.84
C ARG A 393 2.74 26.63 -25.59
N TYR A 394 3.39 26.28 -24.47
CA TYR A 394 2.69 25.98 -23.23
C TYR A 394 2.17 27.26 -22.58
N LEU A 395 2.94 28.35 -22.65
CA LEU A 395 2.49 29.68 -22.24
C LEU A 395 1.33 30.18 -23.12
N ASP A 396 1.44 30.03 -24.44
CA ASP A 396 0.37 30.37 -25.38
C ASP A 396 -0.92 29.61 -25.04
N ARG A 397 -0.80 28.31 -24.75
CA ARG A 397 -1.93 27.42 -24.46
C ARG A 397 -2.68 27.79 -23.18
N ILE A 398 -1.99 28.31 -22.16
CA ILE A 398 -2.63 28.78 -20.92
C ILE A 398 -3.04 30.27 -20.99
N GLY A 399 -3.01 30.87 -22.19
CA GLY A 399 -3.55 32.20 -22.45
C GLY A 399 -2.58 33.36 -22.25
N HIS A 400 -1.27 33.13 -22.13
CA HIS A 400 -0.32 34.23 -22.12
C HIS A 400 -0.10 34.77 -23.53
N GLU A 401 -0.16 36.10 -23.65
CA GLU A 401 0.18 36.82 -24.88
C GLU A 401 1.32 37.81 -24.61
N LYS A 402 2.10 38.15 -25.65
CA LYS A 402 3.14 39.20 -25.61
C LYS A 402 4.13 39.07 -24.43
N TYR A 403 4.38 37.84 -23.96
CA TYR A 403 5.17 37.56 -22.75
C TYR A 403 6.69 37.54 -22.97
N LEU A 404 7.18 37.58 -24.22
CA LEU A 404 8.60 37.44 -24.55
C LEU A 404 9.50 38.45 -23.85
N LEU A 405 9.05 39.70 -23.68
CA LEU A 405 9.81 40.71 -22.94
C LEU A 405 9.99 40.31 -21.46
N GLY A 406 8.92 39.82 -20.83
CA GLY A 406 8.94 39.33 -19.45
C GLY A 406 9.83 38.08 -19.33
N LEU A 407 9.68 37.13 -20.25
CA LEU A 407 10.47 35.89 -20.28
C LEU A 407 11.98 36.18 -20.43
N ASN A 408 12.34 37.05 -21.37
CA ASN A 408 13.74 37.47 -21.57
C ASN A 408 14.31 38.19 -20.34
N HIS A 409 13.47 38.94 -19.62
CA HIS A 409 13.90 39.55 -18.36
C HIS A 409 14.18 38.50 -17.28
N LEU A 410 13.30 37.49 -17.13
CA LEU A 410 13.51 36.38 -16.19
C LEU A 410 14.78 35.58 -16.50
N VAL A 411 15.07 35.36 -17.78
CA VAL A 411 16.32 34.71 -18.24
C VAL A 411 17.54 35.55 -17.87
N LYS A 412 17.55 36.84 -18.24
CA LYS A 412 18.66 37.76 -17.91
C LYS A 412 18.88 37.93 -16.40
N SER A 413 17.82 37.81 -15.60
CA SER A 413 17.90 37.85 -14.14
C SER A 413 18.37 36.52 -13.52
N GLY A 414 18.57 35.46 -14.31
CA GLY A 414 18.99 34.15 -13.84
C GLY A 414 17.93 33.38 -13.06
N ILE A 415 16.65 33.76 -13.17
CA ILE A 415 15.54 33.09 -12.50
C ILE A 415 15.04 31.92 -13.36
N VAL A 416 14.96 32.14 -14.66
CA VAL A 416 14.63 31.12 -15.67
C VAL A 416 15.89 30.86 -16.48
N GLU A 417 16.10 29.62 -16.88
CA GLU A 417 17.16 29.24 -17.81
C GLU A 417 16.54 28.92 -19.17
N ASP A 418 17.20 29.36 -20.24
CA ASP A 418 16.87 29.01 -21.62
C ASP A 418 17.72 27.84 -22.12
N TYR A 419 17.07 26.94 -22.84
CA TYR A 419 17.70 25.76 -23.44
C TYR A 419 17.57 25.86 -24.96
N PRO A 420 18.56 26.50 -25.64
CA PRO A 420 18.56 26.61 -27.09
C PRO A 420 18.74 25.24 -27.76
N PRO A 421 18.28 25.06 -29.02
CA PRO A 421 18.56 23.85 -29.76
C PRO A 421 20.05 23.55 -29.85
N LEU A 422 20.40 22.28 -29.69
CA LEU A 422 21.77 21.78 -29.71
C LEU A 422 22.07 21.18 -31.09
N VAL A 423 22.94 21.82 -31.86
CA VAL A 423 23.12 21.56 -33.30
C VAL A 423 24.56 21.15 -33.61
N ASP A 424 24.76 20.05 -34.34
CA ASP A 424 26.07 19.65 -34.88
C ASP A 424 26.36 20.42 -36.19
N GLN A 425 27.40 20.05 -36.92
CA GLN A 425 27.78 20.62 -38.19
C GLN A 425 26.60 20.59 -39.17
N LYS A 426 26.29 21.74 -39.77
CA LYS A 426 25.28 21.87 -40.83
C LYS A 426 25.45 20.79 -41.91
N GLY A 427 24.36 20.11 -42.25
CA GLY A 427 24.33 19.02 -43.24
C GLY A 427 24.76 17.66 -42.69
N SER A 428 25.07 17.55 -41.40
CA SER A 428 25.21 16.26 -40.72
C SER A 428 23.84 15.70 -40.31
N TYR A 429 23.82 14.42 -39.94
CA TYR A 429 22.64 13.74 -39.44
C TYR A 429 22.93 13.22 -38.05
N THR A 430 21.98 13.44 -37.14
CA THR A 430 22.05 12.95 -35.78
C THR A 430 20.89 12.00 -35.48
N ALA A 431 21.13 11.03 -34.61
CA ALA A 431 20.12 10.09 -34.09
C ALA A 431 20.26 9.94 -32.57
N GLN A 432 19.15 9.62 -31.91
CA GLN A 432 18.99 9.43 -30.46
C GLN A 432 18.07 8.22 -30.18
N PHE A 433 18.44 7.43 -29.18
CA PHE A 433 17.54 6.50 -28.50
C PHE A 433 17.78 6.64 -27.00
N GLU A 434 16.70 6.55 -26.22
CA GLU A 434 16.80 6.80 -24.78
C GLU A 434 15.83 5.98 -23.95
N HIS A 435 16.32 5.54 -22.80
CA HIS A 435 15.51 4.90 -21.77
C HIS A 435 15.79 5.46 -20.38
N ALA A 436 14.72 5.76 -19.65
CA ALA A 436 14.75 5.91 -18.20
C ALA A 436 14.91 4.54 -17.54
N ILE A 437 15.98 4.36 -16.76
CA ILE A 437 16.26 3.16 -15.98
C ILE A 437 16.29 3.48 -14.49
N ARG A 438 15.86 2.53 -13.66
CA ARG A 438 15.92 2.65 -12.20
C ARG A 438 16.91 1.64 -11.66
N GLN A 439 17.83 2.10 -10.81
CA GLN A 439 18.76 1.24 -10.09
C GLN A 439 18.08 0.65 -8.85
N ALA A 440 17.35 -0.46 -9.01
CA ALA A 440 16.59 -1.09 -7.95
C ALA A 440 17.30 -2.35 -7.42
N PRO A 441 17.31 -2.62 -6.10
CA PRO A 441 17.68 -3.94 -5.61
C PRO A 441 16.63 -4.96 -6.08
N LEU A 442 16.98 -5.79 -7.06
CA LEU A 442 16.02 -6.60 -7.78
C LEU A 442 15.25 -7.58 -6.87
N LEU A 443 13.92 -7.61 -7.02
CA LEU A 443 13.06 -8.67 -6.52
C LEU A 443 13.17 -9.91 -7.41
N GLY A 444 13.76 -10.99 -6.88
CA GLY A 444 13.47 -12.33 -7.36
C GLY A 444 11.98 -12.65 -7.17
N VAL A 445 11.36 -13.18 -8.23
CA VAL A 445 9.92 -13.44 -8.38
C VAL A 445 9.38 -14.35 -7.27
N THR A 446 8.92 -13.79 -6.14
CA THR A 446 7.97 -14.42 -5.19
C THR A 446 7.42 -13.39 -4.18
N ALA A 447 6.72 -12.31 -4.60
CA ALA A 447 6.32 -11.28 -3.63
C ALA A 447 5.02 -10.48 -3.90
N ALA A 448 4.06 -11.00 -4.67
CA ALA A 448 2.76 -10.32 -4.82
C ALA A 448 1.88 -10.37 -3.55
N ALA A 449 2.10 -11.33 -2.65
CA ALA A 449 1.27 -11.52 -1.45
C ALA A 449 1.71 -10.68 -0.23
N ALA A 450 2.94 -10.14 -0.24
CA ALA A 450 3.49 -9.38 0.89
C ALA A 450 3.21 -7.85 0.79
N SER A 451 3.01 -7.30 -0.41
CA SER A 451 2.76 -5.87 -0.62
C SER A 451 1.42 -5.38 -0.03
N LEU A 452 0.38 -6.22 -0.03
CA LEU A 452 -0.91 -5.86 0.57
C LEU A 452 -0.85 -5.85 2.11
N ALA A 453 -0.04 -6.73 2.70
CA ALA A 453 0.13 -6.80 4.15
C ALA A 453 0.86 -5.56 4.69
N LEU A 454 1.85 -5.05 3.94
CA LEU A 454 2.62 -3.86 4.31
C LEU A 454 1.86 -2.56 4.01
N TYR A 455 1.11 -2.49 2.91
CA TYR A 455 0.20 -1.37 2.62
C TYR A 455 -0.86 -1.19 3.72
N LEU A 456 -1.44 -2.29 4.21
CA LEU A 456 -2.37 -2.26 5.34
C LEU A 456 -1.71 -1.88 6.68
N GLN A 457 -0.38 -2.02 6.79
CA GLN A 457 0.38 -1.64 7.99
C GLN A 457 0.86 -0.17 7.99
N ILE A 458 1.06 0.45 6.82
CA ILE A 458 1.59 1.82 6.69
C ILE A 458 0.50 2.85 6.35
N ARG A 459 -0.68 2.42 5.87
CA ARG A 459 -1.86 3.30 5.66
C ARG A 459 -2.14 4.30 6.80
N PRO A 460 -1.95 3.96 8.10
CA PRO A 460 -2.22 4.91 9.20
C PRO A 460 -1.22 6.08 9.29
N THR A 461 -0.05 6.03 8.66
CA THR A 461 1.00 7.04 8.83
C THR A 461 1.02 8.13 7.75
N ARG A 462 0.10 8.07 6.77
CA ARG A 462 -0.01 9.01 5.64
C ARG A 462 -1.31 9.82 5.61
N SER A 463 -2.22 9.58 6.54
CA SER A 463 -3.36 10.47 6.79
C SER A 463 -2.93 11.63 7.68
N ASP A 464 -3.26 12.86 7.31
CA ASP A 464 -3.25 14.00 8.25
C ASP A 464 -3.96 13.60 9.54
N VAL A 465 -3.45 14.06 10.69
CA VAL A 465 -4.08 13.91 12.00
C VAL A 465 -5.37 14.73 12.03
N GLN A 466 -6.41 14.21 11.40
CA GLN A 466 -7.77 14.38 11.86
C GLN A 466 -8.03 13.20 12.79
N HIS A 467 -8.41 13.46 14.04
CA HIS A 467 -9.10 12.46 14.85
C HIS A 467 -10.44 12.16 14.16
N VAL A 468 -10.41 11.29 13.16
CA VAL A 468 -11.60 10.56 12.73
C VAL A 468 -12.01 9.75 13.96
N PRO A 469 -13.27 9.82 14.44
CA PRO A 469 -13.70 8.97 15.54
C PRO A 469 -13.31 7.52 15.21
N GLU A 470 -12.67 6.82 16.15
CA GLU A 470 -12.41 5.38 16.03
C GLU A 470 -13.75 4.71 15.71
N GLU A 471 -13.96 4.38 14.43
CA GLU A 471 -15.19 3.74 13.99
C GLU A 471 -15.08 2.27 14.44
N GLN A 472 -15.45 2.03 15.71
CA GLN A 472 -15.47 0.70 16.32
C GLN A 472 -16.35 -0.20 15.46
N THR A 473 -15.73 -1.14 14.75
CA THR A 473 -16.44 -2.10 13.91
C THR A 473 -16.82 -3.30 14.75
N ILE A 474 -17.93 -3.19 15.48
CA ILE A 474 -18.49 -4.28 16.28
C ILE A 474 -19.55 -5.02 15.47
N THR A 475 -19.33 -6.32 15.25
CA THR A 475 -20.40 -7.21 14.76
C THR A 475 -21.20 -7.68 15.94
N ARG A 476 -22.48 -7.29 15.99
CA ARG A 476 -23.40 -7.72 17.03
C ARG A 476 -23.85 -9.16 16.79
N ALA A 477 -23.99 -9.93 17.85
CA ALA A 477 -24.72 -11.20 17.77
C ALA A 477 -26.19 -10.90 17.37
N ARG A 478 -26.71 -11.53 16.29
CA ARG A 478 -28.01 -11.17 15.66
C ARG A 478 -29.21 -11.32 16.59
N THR A 479 -29.14 -12.22 17.55
CA THR A 479 -30.17 -12.41 18.58
C THR A 479 -30.42 -11.17 19.46
N ARG A 480 -29.57 -10.12 19.34
CA ARG A 480 -29.78 -8.80 19.96
C ARG A 480 -30.89 -7.96 19.31
N VAL A 481 -31.27 -8.23 18.05
CA VAL A 481 -32.25 -7.42 17.30
C VAL A 481 -33.70 -7.84 17.59
N GLU A 482 -33.93 -9.09 18.01
CA GLU A 482 -35.26 -9.63 18.25
C GLU A 482 -35.67 -9.56 19.73
N ALA A 483 -34.73 -9.70 20.68
CA ALA A 483 -35.04 -9.59 22.12
C ALA A 483 -35.34 -8.15 22.59
N GLY A 484 -34.92 -7.13 21.83
CA GLY A 484 -35.06 -5.72 22.21
C GLY A 484 -36.32 -5.01 21.68
N LYS A 485 -37.17 -5.69 20.90
CA LYS A 485 -38.38 -5.07 20.31
C LYS A 485 -39.71 -5.49 20.94
N ASP A 486 -39.73 -6.48 21.82
CA ASP A 486 -40.96 -6.92 22.51
C ASP A 486 -40.80 -6.91 24.04
N GLN A 487 -40.59 -5.72 24.60
CA GLN A 487 -40.94 -5.44 26.01
C GLN A 487 -42.22 -4.59 26.12
N SER A 488 -43.06 -4.62 25.09
CA SER A 488 -44.43 -4.11 25.12
C SER A 488 -45.41 -5.06 24.42
N SER A 489 -45.31 -6.36 24.70
CA SER A 489 -46.43 -7.27 24.54
C SER A 489 -46.24 -8.46 25.49
N ALA A 490 -47.12 -8.54 26.49
CA ALA A 490 -47.45 -9.86 27.02
C ALA A 490 -48.08 -10.64 25.85
N ASP A 491 -47.67 -11.89 25.65
CA ASP A 491 -48.17 -12.84 24.64
C ASP A 491 -47.42 -12.95 23.30
N ALA A 492 -46.09 -13.02 23.32
CA ALA A 492 -45.33 -13.67 22.25
C ALA A 492 -44.10 -14.42 22.79
N LYS A 493 -44.31 -15.60 23.41
CA LYS A 493 -43.23 -16.58 23.54
C LYS A 493 -42.85 -17.06 22.14
N ALA A 494 -41.69 -16.65 21.64
CA ALA A 494 -41.01 -17.46 20.63
C ALA A 494 -40.85 -18.87 21.22
N PRO A 495 -41.11 -19.95 20.46
CA PRO A 495 -41.06 -21.29 21.02
C PRO A 495 -39.66 -21.54 21.57
N GLU A 496 -39.57 -21.78 22.89
CA GLU A 496 -38.33 -22.09 23.63
C GLU A 496 -37.60 -23.34 23.07
N ASP A 497 -38.22 -24.05 22.09
CA ASP A 497 -37.74 -25.25 21.42
C ASP A 497 -36.77 -25.01 20.23
N GLU A 498 -36.51 -23.77 19.78
CA GLU A 498 -35.64 -23.51 18.60
C GLU A 498 -34.19 -23.05 18.89
N LEU A 499 -33.86 -22.67 20.12
CA LEU A 499 -32.51 -22.19 20.48
C LEU A 499 -31.70 -23.29 21.20
N PRO A 500 -30.46 -23.59 20.78
CA PRO A 500 -29.66 -24.65 21.41
C PRO A 500 -29.24 -24.31 22.86
N TYR A 501 -29.14 -23.03 23.21
CA TYR A 501 -29.15 -22.60 24.61
C TYR A 501 -29.65 -21.16 24.77
N SER A 502 -30.44 -20.90 25.82
CA SER A 502 -30.99 -19.58 26.15
C SER A 502 -29.94 -18.63 26.75
N MET A 503 -30.19 -17.32 26.68
CA MET A 503 -29.40 -16.28 27.38
C MET A 503 -29.46 -16.46 28.91
N ASP A 504 -30.46 -17.17 29.43
CA ASP A 504 -30.63 -17.53 30.84
C ASP A 504 -30.24 -18.99 31.12
N ALA A 505 -29.36 -19.59 30.29
CA ALA A 505 -28.98 -20.99 30.41
C ALA A 505 -28.37 -21.38 31.78
N PHE A 506 -27.80 -20.40 32.51
CA PHE A 506 -27.30 -20.58 33.86
C PHE A 506 -27.73 -19.41 34.77
N PRO A 507 -27.77 -19.62 36.10
CA PRO A 507 -28.07 -18.54 37.04
C PRO A 507 -27.04 -17.41 36.99
N GLY A 508 -27.49 -16.20 37.33
CA GLY A 508 -26.62 -15.02 37.34
C GLY A 508 -26.10 -14.61 35.96
N GLY A 509 -26.79 -15.02 34.90
CA GLY A 509 -26.58 -14.56 33.54
C GLY A 509 -26.76 -13.05 33.45
N ARG A 510 -25.79 -12.39 32.81
CA ARG A 510 -25.84 -10.95 32.57
C ARG A 510 -25.09 -10.59 31.31
N GLN A 511 -25.52 -9.49 30.71
CA GLN A 511 -24.83 -8.82 29.63
C GLN A 511 -24.38 -7.45 30.10
N PHE A 512 -23.15 -7.08 29.77
CA PHE A 512 -22.65 -5.75 30.05
C PHE A 512 -21.94 -5.20 28.81
N ASN A 513 -22.11 -3.90 28.60
CA ASN A 513 -21.51 -3.20 27.47
C ASN A 513 -20.08 -2.81 27.80
N THR A 514 -19.19 -3.02 26.83
CA THR A 514 -17.81 -2.56 26.89
C THR A 514 -17.48 -1.82 25.60
N ILE A 515 -16.30 -1.22 25.54
CA ILE A 515 -15.78 -0.63 24.29
C ILE A 515 -15.54 -1.68 23.20
N TYR A 516 -15.52 -2.98 23.54
CA TYR A 516 -15.34 -4.10 22.62
C TYR A 516 -16.66 -4.74 22.19
N GLY A 517 -17.80 -4.17 22.61
CA GLY A 517 -19.13 -4.75 22.45
C GLY A 517 -19.66 -5.37 23.74
N THR A 518 -20.81 -6.01 23.61
CA THR A 518 -21.50 -6.67 24.73
C THR A 518 -20.89 -8.05 24.99
N ILE A 519 -20.64 -8.36 26.27
CA ILE A 519 -20.13 -9.66 26.70
C ILE A 519 -21.23 -10.39 27.48
N GLN A 520 -21.46 -11.66 27.15
CA GLN A 520 -22.30 -12.58 27.93
C GLN A 520 -21.47 -13.28 29.00
N VAL A 521 -21.90 -13.18 30.26
CA VAL A 521 -21.27 -13.86 31.40
C VAL A 521 -22.35 -14.47 32.30
N PHE A 522 -22.02 -15.60 32.91
CA PHE A 522 -22.82 -16.26 33.93
C PHE A 522 -21.97 -16.40 35.19
N GLU A 523 -22.56 -16.11 36.35
CA GLU A 523 -21.87 -16.22 37.63
C GLU A 523 -22.81 -16.67 38.75
N TRP A 524 -22.53 -17.82 39.37
CA TRP A 524 -23.38 -18.36 40.43
C TRP A 524 -22.63 -19.29 41.38
N GLY A 525 -23.30 -19.71 42.44
CA GLY A 525 -22.73 -20.46 43.57
C GLY A 525 -22.61 -19.60 44.84
N PRO A 526 -22.13 -20.16 45.95
CA PRO A 526 -22.04 -19.46 47.23
C PRO A 526 -21.16 -18.20 47.15
N GLU A 527 -21.61 -17.06 47.68
CA GLU A 527 -20.84 -15.80 47.61
C GLU A 527 -19.48 -15.86 48.33
N ASN A 528 -19.39 -16.71 49.35
CA ASN A 528 -18.17 -16.99 50.11
C ASN A 528 -17.39 -18.21 49.58
N GLY A 529 -17.85 -18.84 48.50
CA GLY A 529 -17.20 -19.99 47.89
C GLY A 529 -15.87 -19.61 47.21
N GLU A 530 -14.97 -20.58 47.08
CA GLU A 530 -13.75 -20.38 46.29
C GLU A 530 -14.12 -20.08 44.83
N LYS A 531 -13.47 -19.06 44.27
CA LYS A 531 -13.82 -18.51 42.96
C LYS A 531 -13.14 -19.31 41.85
N VAL A 532 -13.91 -19.69 40.83
CA VAL A 532 -13.42 -20.45 39.67
C VAL A 532 -13.86 -19.75 38.38
N LEU A 533 -12.89 -19.25 37.61
CA LEU A 533 -13.12 -18.69 36.28
C LEU A 533 -12.87 -19.78 35.24
N MET A 534 -13.84 -20.05 34.37
CA MET A 534 -13.72 -21.08 33.34
C MET A 534 -13.84 -20.50 31.93
N MET A 535 -13.04 -21.05 31.02
CA MET A 535 -12.94 -20.59 29.64
C MET A 535 -13.05 -21.74 28.64
N HIS A 536 -13.95 -21.58 27.68
CA HIS A 536 -14.31 -22.61 26.71
C HIS A 536 -13.33 -22.70 25.54
N GLY A 537 -13.57 -23.66 24.65
CA GLY A 537 -12.74 -23.94 23.47
C GLY A 537 -12.99 -22.99 22.30
N LEU A 538 -12.36 -23.31 21.17
CA LEU A 538 -12.40 -22.47 19.98
C LEU A 538 -13.79 -22.43 19.30
N SER A 539 -14.41 -23.61 19.14
CA SER A 539 -15.63 -23.82 18.34
C SER A 539 -16.93 -23.64 19.13
N THR A 540 -16.94 -23.95 20.42
CA THR A 540 -18.13 -23.91 21.28
C THR A 540 -18.17 -22.66 22.16
N PRO A 541 -19.35 -22.16 22.57
CA PRO A 541 -19.49 -21.13 23.60
C PRO A 541 -19.46 -21.73 25.02
N CYS A 542 -19.60 -20.88 26.05
CA CYS A 542 -19.44 -21.29 27.46
C CYS A 542 -20.39 -22.39 27.94
N ILE A 543 -21.53 -22.57 27.26
CA ILE A 543 -22.49 -23.67 27.51
C ILE A 543 -21.83 -25.05 27.52
N ALA A 544 -20.78 -25.26 26.72
CA ALA A 544 -20.05 -26.52 26.65
C ALA A 544 -19.34 -26.89 27.96
N LEU A 545 -19.12 -25.92 28.86
CA LEU A 545 -18.54 -26.14 30.19
C LEU A 545 -19.60 -26.25 31.28
N GLY A 546 -20.88 -26.27 30.93
CA GLY A 546 -22.00 -26.17 31.86
C GLY A 546 -22.01 -27.25 32.94
N ASP A 547 -21.82 -28.51 32.57
CA ASP A 547 -21.84 -29.62 33.52
C ASP A 547 -20.63 -29.59 34.48
N MET A 548 -19.47 -29.16 33.98
CA MET A 548 -18.28 -28.93 34.80
C MET A 548 -18.52 -27.78 35.79
N ALA A 549 -19.10 -26.67 35.31
CA ALA A 549 -19.46 -25.52 36.15
C ALA A 549 -20.46 -25.89 37.25
N LYS A 550 -21.51 -26.67 36.91
CA LYS A 550 -22.49 -27.19 37.88
C LYS A 550 -21.81 -28.05 38.95
N GLU A 551 -20.82 -28.87 38.58
CA GLU A 551 -20.10 -29.72 39.55
C GLU A 551 -19.24 -28.89 40.51
N PHE A 552 -18.53 -27.87 40.03
CA PHE A 552 -17.80 -26.94 40.91
C PHE A 552 -18.74 -26.22 41.88
N VAL A 553 -19.90 -25.73 41.41
CA VAL A 553 -20.89 -25.10 42.28
C VAL A 553 -21.46 -26.07 43.32
N LYS A 554 -21.74 -27.31 42.92
CA LYS A 554 -22.17 -28.38 43.84
C LYS A 554 -21.14 -28.67 44.93
N LYS A 555 -19.85 -28.50 44.62
CA LYS A 555 -18.73 -28.64 45.57
C LYS A 555 -18.42 -27.35 46.34
N GLY A 556 -19.28 -26.33 46.26
CA GLY A 556 -19.21 -25.11 47.07
C GLY A 556 -18.41 -23.96 46.45
N CYS A 557 -17.99 -24.07 45.19
CA CYS A 557 -17.30 -22.99 44.49
C CYS A 557 -18.27 -21.93 43.96
N ARG A 558 -17.77 -20.68 43.85
CA ARG A 558 -18.40 -19.62 43.06
C ARG A 558 -17.83 -19.69 41.65
N VAL A 559 -18.66 -19.97 40.65
CA VAL A 559 -18.19 -20.17 39.28
C VAL A 559 -18.57 -18.99 38.41
N MET A 560 -17.65 -18.60 37.53
CA MET A 560 -17.86 -17.62 36.48
C MET A 560 -17.46 -18.22 35.13
N ILE A 561 -18.38 -18.21 34.16
CA ILE A 561 -18.14 -18.62 32.78
C ILE A 561 -18.65 -17.54 31.85
N PHE A 562 -18.04 -17.38 30.69
CA PHE A 562 -18.40 -16.31 29.75
C PHE A 562 -18.13 -16.73 28.31
N ASP A 563 -18.89 -16.14 27.39
CA ASP A 563 -18.67 -16.35 25.96
C ASP A 563 -17.50 -15.49 25.49
N PHE A 564 -16.50 -16.11 24.88
CA PHE A 564 -15.43 -15.38 24.18
C PHE A 564 -16.00 -14.46 23.11
N PHE A 565 -15.29 -13.39 22.78
CA PHE A 565 -15.69 -12.49 21.70
C PHE A 565 -16.01 -13.27 20.41
N GLY A 566 -17.18 -13.00 19.83
CA GLY A 566 -17.72 -13.70 18.66
C GLY A 566 -18.16 -15.14 18.86
N ARG A 567 -18.21 -15.64 20.09
CA ARG A 567 -18.86 -16.90 20.43
C ARG A 567 -20.15 -16.62 21.14
N GLY A 568 -21.09 -17.54 21.00
CA GLY A 568 -22.33 -17.48 21.75
C GLY A 568 -23.05 -16.14 21.56
N TYR A 569 -23.37 -15.52 22.70
CA TYR A 569 -24.05 -14.23 22.76
C TYR A 569 -23.12 -13.02 22.91
N SER A 570 -21.80 -13.22 22.92
CA SER A 570 -20.84 -12.11 22.95
C SER A 570 -20.63 -11.52 21.57
N ASP A 571 -20.59 -10.18 21.51
CA ASP A 571 -20.29 -9.42 20.30
C ASP A 571 -18.84 -9.66 19.83
N THR A 572 -18.52 -9.25 18.59
CA THR A 572 -17.18 -9.37 18.01
C THR A 572 -16.57 -8.01 17.69
N PRO A 573 -15.42 -7.64 18.28
CA PRO A 573 -14.64 -6.50 17.83
C PRO A 573 -13.83 -6.91 16.58
N ASN A 574 -14.26 -6.48 15.38
CA ASN A 574 -13.65 -6.93 14.12
C ASN A 574 -12.34 -6.23 13.78
N ASP A 575 -12.10 -5.08 14.38
CA ASP A 575 -10.89 -4.27 14.24
C ASP A 575 -9.70 -4.84 15.02
N LEU A 576 -9.93 -5.82 15.90
CA LEU A 576 -8.92 -6.37 16.80
C LEU A 576 -8.52 -7.81 16.47
N LYS A 577 -7.22 -8.09 16.64
CA LYS A 577 -6.69 -9.45 16.62
C LYS A 577 -7.14 -10.20 17.87
N HIS A 578 -7.69 -11.40 17.69
CA HIS A 578 -8.13 -12.25 18.79
C HIS A 578 -6.93 -13.03 19.37
N ASP A 579 -6.03 -12.29 20.00
CA ASP A 579 -4.79 -12.79 20.60
C ASP A 579 -4.86 -12.83 22.14
N ALA A 580 -3.76 -13.28 22.77
CA ALA A 580 -3.64 -13.37 24.22
C ALA A 580 -3.99 -12.05 24.94
N ARG A 581 -3.70 -10.90 24.34
CA ARG A 581 -3.94 -9.58 24.94
C ARG A 581 -5.43 -9.27 24.96
N LEU A 582 -6.13 -9.49 23.84
CA LEU A 582 -7.57 -9.27 23.77
C LEU A 582 -8.31 -10.17 24.76
N TYR A 583 -7.95 -11.45 24.84
CA TYR A 583 -8.58 -12.38 25.78
C TYR A 583 -8.22 -12.10 27.24
N THR A 584 -7.00 -11.64 27.53
CA THR A 584 -6.64 -11.15 28.87
C THR A 584 -7.49 -9.94 29.27
N THR A 585 -7.68 -8.99 28.36
CA THR A 585 -8.60 -7.86 28.57
C THR A 585 -10.03 -8.35 28.79
N GLN A 586 -10.50 -9.33 28.00
CA GLN A 586 -11.83 -9.90 28.19
C GLN A 586 -12.01 -10.53 29.57
N ILE A 587 -11.01 -11.28 30.06
CA ILE A 587 -11.01 -11.81 31.43
C ILE A 587 -11.17 -10.68 32.43
N LEU A 588 -10.34 -9.63 32.37
CA LEU A 588 -10.39 -8.53 33.34
C LEU A 588 -11.74 -7.80 33.33
N LEU A 589 -12.33 -7.59 32.14
CA LEU A 589 -13.67 -7.02 32.00
C LEU A 589 -14.74 -7.91 32.64
N VAL A 590 -14.67 -9.22 32.37
CA VAL A 590 -15.58 -10.22 32.93
C VAL A 590 -15.47 -10.26 34.46
N LEU A 591 -14.26 -10.28 35.01
CA LEU A 591 -14.03 -10.20 36.46
C LEU A 591 -14.59 -8.90 37.06
N SER A 592 -14.41 -7.77 36.38
CA SER A 592 -14.91 -6.46 36.83
C SER A 592 -16.43 -6.33 36.79
N SER A 593 -17.12 -7.18 36.02
CA SER A 593 -18.58 -7.19 35.93
C SER A 593 -19.26 -7.83 37.14
N SER A 594 -18.50 -8.48 38.03
CA SER A 594 -19.03 -9.13 39.21
C SER A 594 -19.31 -8.11 40.32
N PRO A 595 -20.40 -8.28 41.10
CA PRO A 595 -20.58 -7.52 42.33
C PRO A 595 -19.59 -7.93 43.43
N LEU A 596 -18.91 -9.09 43.29
CA LEU A 596 -17.92 -9.58 44.22
C LEU A 596 -16.51 -9.23 43.75
N SER A 597 -15.56 -9.10 44.68
CA SER A 597 -14.16 -8.86 44.30
C SER A 597 -13.49 -10.14 43.79
N TRP A 598 -13.10 -10.14 42.50
CA TRP A 598 -12.31 -11.21 41.87
C TRP A 598 -10.83 -10.85 41.72
N THR A 599 -10.42 -9.68 42.22
CA THR A 599 -9.03 -9.20 42.17
C THR A 599 -8.37 -9.29 43.54
N GLY A 600 -7.04 -9.24 43.56
CA GLY A 600 -6.23 -9.44 44.77
C GLY A 600 -5.34 -10.67 44.67
N SER A 601 -4.60 -10.95 45.75
CA SER A 601 -3.63 -12.06 45.76
C SER A 601 -4.34 -13.42 45.94
N SER A 602 -4.04 -14.39 45.08
CA SER A 602 -4.63 -15.75 45.12
C SER A 602 -6.18 -15.75 45.14
N ALA A 603 -6.77 -14.86 44.34
CA ALA A 603 -8.19 -14.53 44.36
C ALA A 603 -9.10 -15.60 43.75
N PHE A 604 -8.66 -16.32 42.71
CA PHE A 604 -9.49 -17.34 42.04
C PHE A 604 -8.66 -18.43 41.34
N HIS A 605 -9.29 -19.57 41.07
CA HIS A 605 -8.78 -20.63 40.22
C HIS A 605 -9.14 -20.37 38.76
N ILE A 606 -8.22 -20.62 37.83
CA ILE A 606 -8.50 -20.51 36.40
C ILE A 606 -8.50 -21.88 35.74
N VAL A 607 -9.56 -22.17 34.97
CA VAL A 607 -9.75 -23.44 34.25
C VAL A 607 -9.94 -23.15 32.77
N GLY A 608 -9.10 -23.71 31.92
CA GLY A 608 -9.15 -23.46 30.48
C GLY A 608 -9.19 -24.75 29.66
N PHE A 609 -10.16 -24.85 28.74
CA PHE A 609 -10.27 -25.95 27.78
C PHE A 609 -9.80 -25.52 26.38
N SER A 610 -8.95 -26.31 25.73
CA SER A 610 -8.53 -26.08 24.33
C SER A 610 -7.95 -24.66 24.16
N LEU A 611 -8.58 -23.80 23.33
CA LEU A 611 -8.22 -22.38 23.24
C LEU A 611 -8.21 -21.69 24.61
N GLY A 612 -9.23 -21.93 25.45
CA GLY A 612 -9.28 -21.42 26.82
C GLY A 612 -8.07 -21.85 27.66
N GLY A 613 -7.49 -23.02 27.41
CA GLY A 613 -6.25 -23.47 28.05
C GLY A 613 -5.06 -22.59 27.69
N SER A 614 -4.89 -22.27 26.41
CA SER A 614 -3.82 -21.35 25.97
C SER A 614 -3.99 -19.92 26.51
N VAL A 615 -5.23 -19.46 26.62
CA VAL A 615 -5.57 -18.16 27.21
C VAL A 615 -5.29 -18.18 28.72
N ALA A 616 -5.60 -19.28 29.42
CA ALA A 616 -5.26 -19.45 30.84
C ALA A 616 -3.75 -19.40 31.08
N VAL A 617 -2.96 -20.02 30.22
CA VAL A 617 -1.50 -19.95 30.26
C VAL A 617 -1.01 -18.52 30.07
N ALA A 618 -1.57 -17.79 29.10
CA ALA A 618 -1.21 -16.40 28.87
C ALA A 618 -1.55 -15.49 30.05
N PHE A 619 -2.75 -15.66 30.63
CA PHE A 619 -3.15 -14.94 31.82
C PHE A 619 -2.23 -15.27 32.99
N ALA A 620 -1.96 -16.55 33.24
CA ALA A 620 -1.09 -17.00 34.33
C ALA A 620 0.35 -16.48 34.20
N ALA A 621 0.90 -16.39 32.98
CA ALA A 621 2.25 -15.89 32.75
C ALA A 621 2.46 -14.45 33.27
N TYR A 622 1.43 -13.60 33.26
CA TYR A 622 1.54 -12.18 33.63
C TYR A 622 0.67 -11.75 34.82
N HIS A 623 -0.29 -12.58 35.22
CA HIS A 623 -1.22 -12.33 36.33
C HIS A 623 -1.23 -13.48 37.35
N ALA A 624 -0.15 -14.26 37.44
CA ALA A 624 -0.03 -15.36 38.41
C ALA A 624 -0.33 -14.96 39.86
N SER A 625 -0.09 -13.70 40.24
CA SER A 625 -0.40 -13.20 41.58
C SER A 625 -1.88 -13.26 41.94
N MET A 626 -2.77 -13.15 40.94
CA MET A 626 -4.22 -13.24 41.13
C MET A 626 -4.72 -14.68 41.22
N LEU A 627 -3.92 -15.65 40.77
CA LEU A 627 -4.38 -17.01 40.61
C LEU A 627 -4.06 -17.85 41.85
N ARG A 628 -5.01 -18.71 42.23
CA ARG A 628 -4.84 -19.73 43.27
C ARG A 628 -4.33 -21.04 42.67
N SER A 629 -4.86 -21.42 41.51
CA SER A 629 -4.35 -22.53 40.71
C SER A 629 -4.65 -22.32 39.22
N VAL A 630 -4.00 -23.11 38.37
CA VAL A 630 -4.25 -23.20 36.93
C VAL A 630 -4.56 -24.65 36.60
N THR A 631 -5.70 -24.90 35.96
CA THR A 631 -6.06 -26.20 35.39
C THR A 631 -6.24 -26.05 33.88
N LEU A 632 -5.51 -26.84 33.11
CA LEU A 632 -5.53 -26.84 31.65
C LEU A 632 -6.09 -28.18 31.16
N ILE A 633 -7.07 -28.15 30.26
CA ILE A 633 -7.73 -29.33 29.72
C ILE A 633 -7.51 -29.34 28.20
N CYS A 634 -6.82 -30.37 27.70
CA CYS A 634 -6.39 -30.48 26.30
C CYS A 634 -5.98 -29.12 25.70
N PRO A 635 -5.02 -28.39 26.31
CA PRO A 635 -4.78 -26.99 25.96
C PRO A 635 -4.19 -26.84 24.57
N GLY A 636 -4.57 -25.75 23.90
CA GLY A 636 -3.86 -25.24 22.74
C GLY A 636 -2.49 -24.65 23.10
N GLY A 637 -1.76 -24.19 22.08
CA GLY A 637 -0.51 -23.44 22.19
C GLY A 637 0.75 -24.33 22.13
N LEU A 638 0.60 -25.64 22.35
CA LEU A 638 1.65 -26.64 22.17
C LEU A 638 1.38 -27.63 21.02
N ILE A 639 0.22 -27.54 20.36
CA ILE A 639 -0.13 -28.42 19.23
C ILE A 639 0.89 -28.25 18.11
N ARG A 640 1.57 -29.33 17.71
CA ARG A 640 2.62 -29.29 16.69
C ARG A 640 2.06 -28.84 15.34
N THR A 641 2.83 -28.01 14.64
CA THR A 641 2.43 -27.48 13.33
C THR A 641 2.44 -28.53 12.21
N SER A 642 2.96 -29.74 12.47
CA SER A 642 2.88 -30.91 11.59
C SER A 642 1.44 -31.39 11.41
N HIS A 643 0.56 -31.19 12.40
CA HIS A 643 -0.84 -31.58 12.34
C HIS A 643 -1.71 -30.65 11.50
N ILE A 644 -1.17 -29.52 11.04
CA ILE A 644 -1.89 -28.59 10.16
C ILE A 644 -1.85 -29.15 8.73
N SER A 645 -3.01 -29.63 8.26
CA SER A 645 -3.18 -30.11 6.88
C SER A 645 -2.76 -29.03 5.86
N PRO A 646 -2.31 -29.40 4.65
CA PRO A 646 -2.01 -28.43 3.59
C PRO A 646 -3.19 -27.51 3.26
N ARG A 647 -4.42 -28.06 3.32
CA ARG A 647 -5.67 -27.31 3.12
C ARG A 647 -5.90 -26.29 4.22
N SER A 648 -5.69 -26.66 5.48
CA SER A 648 -5.80 -25.77 6.64
C SER A 648 -4.67 -24.72 6.63
N ARG A 649 -3.43 -25.09 6.28
CA ARG A 649 -2.31 -24.15 6.04
C ARG A 649 -2.67 -23.10 4.99
N PHE A 650 -3.29 -23.52 3.90
CA PHE A 650 -3.76 -22.63 2.84
C PHE A 650 -4.87 -21.69 3.33
N LEU A 651 -5.86 -22.18 4.08
CA LEU A 651 -6.93 -21.36 4.66
C LEU A 651 -6.41 -20.36 5.71
N TYR A 652 -5.42 -20.75 6.51
CA TYR A 652 -4.86 -19.90 7.56
C TYR A 652 -3.86 -18.88 7.02
N SER A 653 -3.30 -19.10 5.81
CA SER A 653 -2.40 -18.15 5.15
C SER A 653 -3.05 -16.78 4.93
N SER A 654 -2.35 -15.71 5.31
CA SER A 654 -2.75 -14.31 5.07
C SER A 654 -2.19 -13.81 3.73
N GLY A 655 -2.96 -12.98 3.03
CA GLY A 655 -2.44 -12.17 1.91
C GLY A 655 -2.62 -12.71 0.49
N ILE A 656 -3.04 -13.97 0.30
CA ILE A 656 -3.25 -14.56 -1.05
C ILE A 656 -4.73 -14.54 -1.49
N ILE A 657 -5.66 -14.65 -0.53
CA ILE A 657 -7.09 -14.86 -0.79
C ILE A 657 -7.90 -13.70 -0.20
N PRO A 658 -8.85 -13.10 -0.94
CA PRO A 658 -9.78 -12.10 -0.39
C PRO A 658 -10.54 -12.62 0.84
N ASP A 659 -10.65 -11.80 1.89
CA ASP A 659 -11.21 -12.21 3.19
C ASP A 659 -12.64 -12.73 3.09
N TRP A 660 -13.50 -12.12 2.26
CA TRP A 660 -14.88 -12.59 2.05
C TRP A 660 -14.94 -14.01 1.49
N PHE A 661 -14.00 -14.39 0.61
CA PHE A 661 -13.96 -15.72 0.00
C PHE A 661 -13.40 -16.74 0.99
N ARG A 662 -12.39 -16.36 1.78
CA ARG A 662 -11.84 -17.21 2.84
C ARG A 662 -12.86 -17.48 3.94
N LEU A 663 -13.56 -16.43 4.41
CA LEU A 663 -14.62 -16.57 5.41
C LEU A 663 -15.76 -17.44 4.88
N ARG A 664 -16.09 -17.35 3.58
CA ARG A 664 -17.09 -18.23 2.95
C ARG A 664 -16.64 -19.70 2.92
N ILE A 665 -15.38 -19.99 2.58
CA ILE A 665 -14.86 -21.38 2.60
C ILE A 665 -14.82 -21.90 4.04
N LEU A 666 -14.34 -21.09 4.98
CA LEU A 666 -14.25 -21.45 6.39
C LEU A 666 -15.63 -21.69 7.00
N HIS A 667 -16.61 -20.84 6.69
CA HIS A 667 -18.01 -21.06 7.08
C HIS A 667 -18.49 -22.44 6.62
N SER A 668 -18.23 -22.81 5.36
CA SER A 668 -18.62 -24.12 4.83
C SER A 668 -17.87 -25.30 5.44
N SER A 669 -16.65 -25.11 5.96
CA SER A 669 -15.90 -26.15 6.67
C SER A 669 -16.29 -26.28 8.14
N LEU A 670 -16.83 -25.22 8.75
CA LEU A 670 -17.32 -25.23 10.13
C LEU A 670 -18.74 -25.78 10.24
N GLU A 671 -19.47 -25.90 9.13
CA GLU A 671 -20.77 -26.55 9.11
C GLU A 671 -20.61 -28.02 9.56
N PRO A 672 -21.26 -28.42 10.66
CA PRO A 672 -21.19 -29.79 11.17
C PRO A 672 -21.66 -30.79 10.10
N ARG A 673 -20.84 -31.79 9.81
CA ARG A 673 -21.13 -32.86 8.84
C ARG A 673 -20.98 -34.19 9.56
N HIS A 674 -22.05 -34.97 9.63
CA HIS A 674 -22.03 -36.27 10.28
C HIS A 674 -20.91 -37.14 9.68
N GLY A 675 -19.92 -37.51 10.50
CA GLY A 675 -18.81 -38.37 10.09
C GLY A 675 -17.71 -37.71 9.26
N ALA A 676 -17.62 -36.37 9.19
CA ALA A 676 -16.45 -35.69 8.63
C ALA A 676 -15.72 -34.91 9.73
N PRO A 677 -14.38 -34.96 9.79
CA PRO A 677 -13.62 -34.23 10.79
C PRO A 677 -13.96 -32.74 10.77
N SER A 678 -14.28 -32.17 11.94
CA SER A 678 -14.44 -30.73 12.15
C SER A 678 -13.20 -29.99 11.63
N ALA A 679 -13.32 -28.71 11.27
CA ALA A 679 -12.23 -27.92 10.66
C ALA A 679 -10.92 -27.87 11.49
N ASP A 680 -10.99 -28.25 12.77
CA ASP A 680 -9.86 -28.36 13.72
C ASP A 680 -9.19 -29.74 13.77
N VAL A 681 -9.72 -30.75 13.06
CA VAL A 681 -9.20 -32.12 13.06
C VAL A 681 -8.39 -32.38 11.78
N PRO A 682 -7.14 -32.88 11.87
CA PRO A 682 -6.35 -33.23 10.68
C PRO A 682 -7.07 -34.27 9.81
N GLU A 683 -7.06 -34.11 8.48
CA GLU A 683 -7.68 -35.03 7.49
C GLU A 683 -7.20 -36.51 7.60
N GLN A 684 -6.19 -36.77 8.42
CA GLN A 684 -5.50 -38.07 8.56
C GLN A 684 -6.05 -38.98 9.66
N VAL A 685 -7.01 -38.52 10.48
CA VAL A 685 -7.59 -39.37 11.55
C VAL A 685 -8.98 -39.85 11.13
N LYS A 686 -9.03 -41.01 10.45
CA LYS A 686 -10.28 -41.70 10.09
C LYS A 686 -10.92 -42.49 11.23
N ASP A 687 -10.24 -42.57 12.39
CA ASP A 687 -10.57 -43.50 13.48
C ASP A 687 -10.79 -42.79 14.83
N ALA A 688 -11.52 -41.66 14.85
CA ALA A 688 -11.98 -41.10 16.12
C ALA A 688 -13.16 -41.94 16.65
N GLU A 689 -13.04 -42.51 17.87
CA GLU A 689 -14.09 -43.35 18.48
C GLU A 689 -15.41 -42.60 18.73
N VAL A 690 -15.37 -41.27 18.83
CA VAL A 690 -16.53 -40.39 19.10
C VAL A 690 -16.48 -39.18 18.16
N ASP A 691 -17.56 -38.93 17.42
CA ASP A 691 -17.73 -37.72 16.62
C ASP A 691 -18.01 -36.53 17.56
N PHE A 692 -17.12 -35.54 17.55
CA PHE A 692 -17.21 -34.36 18.43
C PHE A 692 -18.52 -33.60 18.24
N ASP A 693 -19.04 -33.52 17.01
CA ASP A 693 -20.26 -32.78 16.72
C ASP A 693 -21.51 -33.49 17.28
N ASP A 694 -21.41 -34.80 17.55
CA ASP A 694 -22.48 -35.63 18.07
C ASP A 694 -22.57 -35.67 19.60
N VAL A 695 -21.59 -35.09 20.29
CA VAL A 695 -21.55 -35.06 21.74
C VAL A 695 -22.69 -34.18 22.27
N PRO A 696 -23.51 -34.67 23.23
CA PRO A 696 -24.50 -33.84 23.90
C PRO A 696 -23.85 -32.65 24.62
N ILE A 697 -24.39 -31.43 24.43
CA ILE A 697 -23.77 -30.22 24.98
C ILE A 697 -23.84 -30.16 26.53
N ALA A 698 -24.86 -30.81 27.11
CA ALA A 698 -25.06 -30.92 28.54
C ALA A 698 -25.88 -32.18 28.87
N ALA A 699 -25.67 -32.74 30.05
CA ALA A 699 -26.35 -33.93 30.55
C ALA A 699 -27.86 -33.72 30.74
N ASP A 700 -28.33 -32.49 30.94
CA ASP A 700 -29.76 -32.15 31.02
C ASP A 700 -30.36 -31.73 29.66
N ARG A 701 -29.57 -31.76 28.58
CA ARG A 701 -29.98 -31.38 27.22
C ARG A 701 -29.51 -32.38 26.18
N HIS A 702 -29.86 -33.65 26.36
CA HIS A 702 -29.48 -34.74 25.45
C HIS A 702 -29.95 -34.54 23.99
N GLY A 703 -30.97 -33.70 23.77
CA GLY A 703 -31.47 -33.36 22.42
C GLY A 703 -30.65 -32.30 21.69
N VAL A 704 -29.70 -31.63 22.36
CA VAL A 704 -28.85 -30.58 21.75
C VAL A 704 -27.41 -31.08 21.71
N ARG A 705 -26.86 -31.20 20.52
CA ARG A 705 -25.47 -31.63 20.31
C ARG A 705 -24.55 -30.43 20.10
N ILE A 706 -23.24 -30.65 20.25
CA ILE A 706 -22.22 -29.64 19.95
C ILE A 706 -22.42 -29.07 18.53
N GLY A 707 -22.66 -29.94 17.54
CA GLY A 707 -22.91 -29.51 16.17
C GLY A 707 -24.11 -28.57 16.04
N ASP A 708 -25.19 -28.78 16.80
CA ASP A 708 -26.37 -27.91 16.75
C ASP A 708 -26.04 -26.50 17.29
N VAL A 709 -25.21 -26.42 18.33
CA VAL A 709 -24.71 -25.14 18.87
C VAL A 709 -23.80 -24.43 17.87
N VAL A 710 -22.89 -25.15 17.21
CA VAL A 710 -22.00 -24.58 16.17
C VAL A 710 -22.81 -24.09 14.97
N ARG A 711 -23.77 -24.88 14.49
CA ARG A 711 -24.68 -24.51 13.39
C ARG A 711 -25.49 -23.25 13.75
N TRP A 712 -25.93 -23.14 14.99
CA TRP A 712 -26.62 -21.96 15.48
C TRP A 712 -25.70 -20.73 15.53
N GLN A 713 -24.44 -20.87 15.99
CA GLN A 713 -23.48 -19.77 15.98
C GLN A 713 -23.20 -19.27 14.55
N LEU A 714 -23.03 -20.17 13.58
CA LEU A 714 -22.84 -19.82 12.17
C LEU A 714 -24.02 -19.00 11.61
N LYS A 715 -25.24 -19.29 12.04
CA LYS A 715 -26.45 -18.60 11.59
C LYS A 715 -26.70 -17.27 12.33
N ASN A 716 -26.40 -17.21 13.62
CA ASN A 716 -26.88 -16.16 14.53
C ASN A 716 -25.78 -15.24 15.09
N ASN A 717 -24.50 -15.59 14.94
CA ASN A 717 -23.39 -14.73 15.30
C ASN A 717 -22.53 -14.46 14.06
N ASP A 718 -22.80 -13.34 13.39
CA ASP A 718 -22.09 -12.94 12.16
C ASP A 718 -20.57 -12.77 12.37
N GLY A 719 -20.13 -12.60 13.63
CA GLY A 719 -18.73 -12.49 13.99
C GLY A 719 -18.07 -13.82 14.40
N PHE A 720 -18.81 -14.94 14.40
CA PHE A 720 -18.27 -16.24 14.76
C PHE A 720 -17.14 -16.69 13.83
N VAL A 721 -17.36 -16.66 12.52
CA VAL A 721 -16.35 -17.14 11.55
C VAL A 721 -15.10 -16.25 11.55
N SER A 722 -15.26 -14.94 11.69
CA SER A 722 -14.14 -13.99 11.71
C SER A 722 -13.32 -14.10 12.99
N SER A 723 -13.98 -14.15 14.15
CA SER A 723 -13.32 -14.31 15.46
C SER A 723 -12.63 -15.68 15.59
N TYR A 724 -13.24 -16.74 15.06
CA TYR A 724 -12.68 -18.08 15.00
C TYR A 724 -11.38 -18.12 14.19
N LEU A 725 -11.39 -17.58 12.96
CA LEU A 725 -10.19 -17.51 12.12
C LEU A 725 -9.10 -16.64 12.75
N SER A 726 -9.48 -15.52 13.38
CA SER A 726 -8.55 -14.62 14.06
C SER A 726 -7.84 -15.32 15.23
N SER A 727 -8.57 -16.14 15.98
CA SER A 727 -8.05 -16.91 17.13
C SER A 727 -7.12 -18.04 16.70
N LEU A 728 -7.40 -18.72 15.58
CA LEU A 728 -6.50 -19.72 15.01
C LEU A 728 -5.17 -19.11 14.55
N ARG A 729 -5.20 -17.90 14.01
CA ARG A 729 -4.02 -17.19 13.49
C ARG A 729 -3.16 -16.57 14.57
N SER A 730 -3.70 -16.29 15.75
CA SER A 730 -3.01 -15.57 16.82
C SER A 730 -2.04 -16.42 17.64
N SER A 731 -1.62 -17.59 17.13
CA SER A 731 -0.71 -18.55 17.78
C SER A 731 -1.20 -19.17 19.09
N LEU A 732 -2.42 -18.88 19.54
CA LEU A 732 -2.99 -19.45 20.75
C LEU A 732 -3.25 -20.96 20.62
N VAL A 733 -3.47 -21.47 19.41
CA VAL A 733 -3.81 -22.89 19.18
C VAL A 733 -2.58 -23.74 18.86
N PHE A 734 -1.64 -23.26 18.03
CA PHE A 734 -0.49 -24.05 17.56
C PHE A 734 0.82 -23.66 18.24
N ARG A 735 1.86 -24.52 18.13
CA ARG A 735 3.22 -24.37 18.67
C ARG A 735 3.99 -23.19 18.05
N ARG A 736 3.56 -21.99 18.41
CA ARG A 736 4.17 -20.67 18.19
C ARG A 736 4.12 -19.81 19.47
N HIS A 737 3.62 -20.39 20.57
CA HIS A 737 3.36 -19.73 21.85
C HIS A 737 4.33 -20.16 22.97
N ASP A 738 5.38 -20.90 22.61
CA ASP A 738 6.41 -21.43 23.51
C ASP A 738 7.06 -20.33 24.37
N GLY A 739 7.18 -19.11 23.86
CA GLY A 739 7.63 -17.95 24.62
C GLY A 739 6.81 -17.69 25.88
N ILE A 740 5.48 -17.70 25.79
CA ILE A 740 4.60 -17.46 26.95
C ILE A 740 4.59 -18.67 27.89
N TRP A 741 4.68 -19.89 27.36
CA TRP A 741 4.88 -21.09 28.19
C TRP A 741 6.20 -21.03 28.98
N ARG A 742 7.28 -20.49 28.39
CA ARG A 742 8.55 -20.23 29.11
C ARG A 742 8.40 -19.16 30.18
N VAL A 743 7.64 -18.10 29.93
CA VAL A 743 7.34 -17.08 30.96
C VAL A 743 6.56 -17.70 32.12
N LEU A 744 5.56 -18.53 31.83
CA LEU A 744 4.86 -19.29 32.87
C LEU A 744 5.83 -20.23 33.61
N ALA A 745 6.74 -20.92 32.91
CA ALA A 745 7.75 -21.78 33.53
C ALA A 745 8.60 -21.01 34.56
N GLU A 746 9.04 -19.79 34.20
CA GLU A 746 9.76 -18.90 35.10
C GLU A 746 8.92 -18.52 36.31
N GLU A 747 7.68 -18.13 36.08
CA GLU A 747 6.77 -17.68 37.13
C GLU A 747 6.41 -18.80 38.11
N LEU A 748 6.28 -20.03 37.63
CA LEU A 748 6.13 -21.24 38.44
C LEU A 748 7.41 -21.53 39.24
N ARG A 749 8.59 -21.42 38.62
CA ARG A 749 9.88 -21.63 39.31
C ARG A 749 10.09 -20.63 40.45
N ARG A 750 9.79 -19.35 40.20
CA ARG A 750 9.90 -18.29 41.21
C ARG A 750 9.06 -18.58 42.47
N ARG A 751 7.91 -19.25 42.31
CA ARG A 751 7.03 -19.64 43.41
C ARG A 751 7.46 -20.87 44.19
N ARG A 752 8.46 -21.60 43.70
CA ARG A 752 9.09 -22.70 44.42
C ARG A 752 10.33 -22.25 45.20
N THR A 753 10.60 -20.95 45.25
CA THR A 753 11.71 -20.38 46.04
C THR A 753 11.25 -19.97 47.44
N THR A 754 12.20 -19.77 48.34
CA THR A 754 11.93 -19.38 49.75
C THR A 754 11.29 -18.00 49.91
N ASN A 755 11.42 -17.11 48.92
CA ASN A 755 10.78 -15.79 48.89
C ASN A 755 9.74 -15.71 47.75
N ALA A 756 8.80 -16.66 47.75
CA ALA A 756 7.79 -16.76 46.69
C ALA A 756 6.87 -15.52 46.65
N PRO A 757 6.62 -14.93 45.47
CA PRO A 757 5.60 -13.91 45.30
C PRO A 757 4.19 -14.51 45.53
N PRO A 758 3.17 -13.68 45.83
CA PRO A 758 1.80 -14.16 46.01
C PRO A 758 1.26 -14.85 44.75
N GLY A 759 0.24 -15.71 44.94
CA GLY A 759 -0.43 -16.45 43.88
C GLY A 759 0.28 -17.74 43.49
N LEU A 760 -0.46 -18.71 42.97
CA LEU A 760 -0.01 -20.05 42.58
C LEU A 760 0.96 -20.69 43.60
N PRO A 761 0.54 -20.84 44.88
CA PRO A 761 1.44 -21.18 45.99
C PRO A 761 2.17 -22.51 45.82
N SER A 762 1.62 -23.46 45.05
CA SER A 762 2.27 -24.74 44.76
C SER A 762 3.42 -24.62 43.75
N GLY A 763 3.49 -23.51 43.00
CA GLY A 763 4.36 -23.39 41.84
C GLY A 763 4.12 -24.49 40.79
N ARG A 764 2.90 -25.05 40.73
CA ARG A 764 2.51 -26.13 39.82
C ARG A 764 1.21 -25.81 39.09
N ILE A 765 1.02 -26.44 37.94
CA ILE A 765 -0.25 -26.43 37.20
C ILE A 765 -0.79 -27.85 37.05
N CYS A 766 -2.12 -27.98 36.96
CA CYS A 766 -2.78 -29.24 36.61
C CYS A 766 -3.01 -29.29 35.10
N LEU A 767 -2.53 -30.34 34.45
CA LEU A 767 -2.68 -30.55 33.01
C LEU A 767 -3.41 -31.88 32.76
N ILE A 768 -4.63 -31.76 32.25
CA ILE A 768 -5.54 -32.87 31.95
C ILE A 768 -5.56 -33.06 30.42
N THR A 769 -5.31 -34.28 29.96
CA THR A 769 -5.32 -34.64 28.53
C THR A 769 -6.15 -35.91 28.30
N ALA A 770 -6.62 -36.11 27.07
CA ALA A 770 -7.41 -37.30 26.71
C ALA A 770 -6.52 -38.38 26.08
N GLU A 771 -6.88 -39.64 26.30
CA GLU A 771 -6.14 -40.80 25.80
C GLU A 771 -6.11 -40.86 24.26
N SER A 772 -7.23 -40.51 23.62
CA SER A 772 -7.46 -40.62 22.18
C SER A 772 -7.76 -39.27 21.52
N ASP A 773 -7.17 -38.17 22.03
CA ASP A 773 -7.36 -36.84 21.48
C ASP A 773 -6.65 -36.69 20.12
N ALA A 774 -7.44 -36.51 19.06
CA ALA A 774 -6.95 -36.35 17.68
C ALA A 774 -6.41 -34.94 17.37
N ILE A 775 -6.71 -33.95 18.22
CA ILE A 775 -6.32 -32.55 18.04
C ILE A 775 -5.10 -32.23 18.91
N VAL A 776 -5.16 -32.60 20.19
CA VAL A 776 -4.09 -32.39 21.17
C VAL A 776 -3.49 -33.74 21.54
N VAL A 777 -2.59 -34.23 20.69
CA VAL A 777 -1.97 -35.55 20.83
C VAL A 777 -1.27 -35.66 22.19
N LYS A 778 -1.76 -36.57 23.03
CA LYS A 778 -1.32 -36.78 24.42
C LYS A 778 0.20 -36.87 24.55
N ASP A 779 0.83 -37.78 23.82
CA ASP A 779 2.27 -38.06 23.97
C ASP A 779 3.12 -36.84 23.59
N GLU A 780 2.71 -36.09 22.57
CA GLU A 780 3.38 -34.86 22.16
C GLU A 780 3.19 -33.73 23.17
N LEU A 781 1.97 -33.57 23.69
CA LEU A 781 1.68 -32.58 24.72
C LEU A 781 2.48 -32.85 25.99
N VAL A 782 2.58 -34.11 26.41
CA VAL A 782 3.38 -34.53 27.57
C VAL A 782 4.85 -34.17 27.34
N GLU A 783 5.42 -34.60 26.22
CA GLU A 783 6.82 -34.32 25.85
C GLU A 783 7.10 -32.81 25.86
N ASP A 784 6.25 -32.03 25.21
CA ASP A 784 6.45 -30.59 25.04
C ASP A 784 6.22 -29.81 26.35
N ALA A 785 5.23 -30.20 27.16
CA ALA A 785 4.98 -29.59 28.47
C ALA A 785 6.09 -29.89 29.46
N GLU A 786 6.60 -31.13 29.50
CA GLU A 786 7.73 -31.51 30.37
C GLU A 786 9.01 -30.78 29.98
N ALA A 787 9.29 -30.65 28.68
CA ALA A 787 10.45 -29.94 28.17
C ALA A 787 10.43 -28.44 28.52
N LEU A 788 9.25 -27.80 28.54
CA LEU A 788 9.12 -26.36 28.77
C LEU A 788 8.97 -26.00 30.25
N LEU A 789 8.13 -26.72 31.00
CA LEU A 789 7.79 -26.38 32.37
C LEU A 789 8.64 -27.13 33.40
N CYS A 790 9.35 -28.19 33.01
CA CYS A 790 9.95 -29.20 33.90
C CYS A 790 8.90 -30.05 34.63
N ARG A 791 9.19 -31.34 34.83
CA ARG A 791 8.29 -32.34 35.43
C ARG A 791 7.76 -31.94 36.82
N GLU A 792 8.54 -31.18 37.58
CA GLU A 792 8.16 -30.71 38.92
C GLU A 792 7.11 -29.60 38.91
N SER A 793 6.86 -28.95 37.78
CA SER A 793 5.90 -27.84 37.63
C SER A 793 4.54 -28.27 37.12
N VAL A 794 4.35 -29.53 36.72
CA VAL A 794 3.15 -30.00 36.03
C VAL A 794 2.63 -31.29 36.67
N GLU A 795 1.38 -31.26 37.13
CA GLU A 795 0.65 -32.48 37.50
C GLU A 795 -0.14 -32.97 36.28
N MET A 796 0.35 -34.05 35.65
CA MET A 796 -0.29 -34.65 34.48
C MET A 796 -1.39 -35.64 34.87
N ARG A 797 -2.54 -35.54 34.21
CA ARG A 797 -3.68 -36.45 34.36
C ARG A 797 -4.22 -36.84 32.98
N VAL A 798 -4.47 -38.14 32.77
CA VAL A 798 -5.01 -38.66 31.51
C VAL A 798 -6.40 -39.21 31.76
N LEU A 799 -7.37 -38.82 30.94
CA LEU A 799 -8.73 -39.34 30.95
C LEU A 799 -9.04 -40.14 29.68
N LYS A 800 -9.82 -41.20 29.82
CA LYS A 800 -10.34 -41.93 28.66
C LYS A 800 -11.37 -41.07 27.91
N GLY A 801 -11.19 -40.92 26.60
CA GLY A 801 -12.01 -40.10 25.71
C GLY A 801 -11.15 -39.38 24.66
N GLY A 802 -11.79 -38.55 23.83
CA GLY A 802 -11.15 -37.67 22.85
C GLY A 802 -11.11 -36.20 23.29
N HIS A 803 -11.06 -35.26 22.33
CA HIS A 803 -11.01 -33.82 22.63
C HIS A 803 -12.24 -33.31 23.40
N GLU A 804 -13.35 -34.05 23.37
CA GLU A 804 -14.63 -33.74 24.00
C GLU A 804 -14.66 -33.91 25.52
N ILE A 805 -13.61 -34.42 26.17
CA ILE A 805 -13.63 -34.77 27.61
C ILE A 805 -14.01 -33.60 28.54
N ALA A 806 -13.75 -32.35 28.13
CA ALA A 806 -14.20 -31.18 28.90
C ALA A 806 -15.72 -31.02 28.93
N VAL A 807 -16.41 -31.50 27.89
CA VAL A 807 -17.86 -31.45 27.73
C VAL A 807 -18.48 -32.74 28.26
N SER A 808 -18.08 -33.89 27.71
CA SER A 808 -18.69 -35.19 28.02
C SER A 808 -18.35 -35.71 29.41
N ARG A 809 -17.20 -35.31 29.97
CA ARG A 809 -16.69 -35.76 31.28
C ARG A 809 -16.43 -34.58 32.23
N GLY A 810 -17.20 -33.50 32.10
CA GLY A 810 -17.03 -32.29 32.90
C GLY A 810 -16.97 -32.53 34.42
N LYS A 811 -17.75 -33.48 34.94
CA LYS A 811 -17.75 -33.85 36.38
C LYS A 811 -16.43 -34.49 36.84
N ASP A 812 -15.87 -35.36 36.02
CA ASP A 812 -14.60 -36.04 36.32
C ASP A 812 -13.45 -35.03 36.28
N VAL A 813 -13.46 -34.16 35.26
CA VAL A 813 -12.49 -33.07 35.11
C VAL A 813 -12.54 -32.11 36.30
N ALA A 814 -13.73 -31.69 36.74
CA ALA A 814 -13.87 -30.84 37.93
C ALA A 814 -13.34 -31.50 39.20
N SER A 815 -13.60 -32.81 39.38
CA SER A 815 -13.10 -33.55 40.54
C SER A 815 -11.57 -33.66 40.53
N ILE A 816 -10.97 -33.98 39.39
CA ILE A 816 -9.51 -34.03 39.24
C ILE A 816 -8.86 -32.66 39.48
N ALA A 817 -9.49 -31.59 38.98
CA ALA A 817 -9.01 -30.23 39.22
C ALA A 817 -8.95 -29.92 40.72
N MET A 818 -10.03 -30.17 41.46
CA MET A 818 -10.09 -29.92 42.91
C MET A 818 -9.12 -30.82 43.70
N GLU A 819 -8.98 -32.09 43.33
CA GLU A 819 -7.99 -32.99 43.94
C GLU A 819 -6.56 -32.45 43.79
N SER A 820 -6.24 -31.82 42.65
CA SER A 820 -4.95 -31.19 42.42
C SER A 820 -4.79 -29.90 43.24
N TRP A 821 -5.87 -29.14 43.45
CA TRP A 821 -5.85 -27.91 44.26
C TRP A 821 -5.69 -28.18 45.76
N ASP A 822 -6.30 -29.26 46.26
CA ASP A 822 -6.31 -29.63 47.68
C ASP A 822 -5.04 -30.37 48.15
N ARG A 823 -4.19 -30.82 47.22
CA ARG A 823 -2.90 -31.42 47.58
C ARG A 823 -1.98 -30.39 48.22
N LYS A 824 -1.90 -30.44 49.55
CA LYS A 824 -0.83 -29.79 50.32
C LYS A 824 0.52 -30.35 49.85
N HIS A 825 1.37 -29.46 49.36
CA HIS A 825 2.74 -29.77 48.95
C HIS A 825 3.72 -29.00 49.82
#